data_AF-A0AAD5WZG9-F1
#
_entry.id   AF-A0AAD5WZG9-F1
#
_cell.length_a   1.000
_cell.length_b   1.000
_cell.length_c   1.000
_cell.angle_alpha   90.00
_cell.angle_beta   90.00
_cell.angle_gamma   90.00
#
_symmetry.space_group_name_H-M   'P 1'
#
loop_
_entity.id
_entity.type
_entity.pdbx_description
1 polymer ?
#
loop_
_entity_poly.entity_id
_entity_poly.type
_entity_poly.pdbx_seq_one_letter_code
_entity_poly.pdbx_strand_id
1 'polypeptide(L)'
;DCLVGVAGGERREGGVPELDVGGASLYARLAFTVGKLVVERGEEVMELLLERPWLVVELVKFGLIWEDAQDLEVVPPWKGDVSGLVTRDEISGVAKSFVADRAALEIAAVQKFVDADSVAGSALVAASQAAVTSGGKYLRVLERLINSLATAGGREEASVTKFSAIIERLLSSGHTEKSLPILKALASDLQIDALISLLQKVVKSVADVDKSSVFEASSPSISLVVSLQVLLDALSKRNAQDRLSQAQILLLVRHIRGWYEGTEGLRIGKSLRLDAAISAVLRLIVQMRVEVGVNMTGFVFAICEKWVLELEIGDPQARVVLYEVLLLWRGLVDAAREDPQVWETVERHEQQVQEHVLELFLKAGDIQDHAPTATPQAIFLTLLAEMATNTPEDILLQSKPVSQLTSLLYLPNEEVHKTAFSLLRRITREYIQATSLKVEMRSSEDPTGAEEKLPEAVVKGAKKEVADVEVGVVDLATHAGFGYLLSWMVLLDHFEDATFQLKANYISHVRSLDALPHFLEYVFGLLGVGWAAAPFDLSRWDFQSFDVEAFEMSSTVGFPLLAAHLYWRILRHAPSLVRIWWMECKNRQLTLAVESYTEKYFSSELIRTELDLLTTADKSTLEDLTIKASKAANEVFASYTIEDTNLDIVIR
;
A
#
# COMPACT_ATOMS: atom_id res chain seq x y z
N ASP A 1 -37.45 20.99 9.45
CA ASP A 1 -38.79 21.14 10.07
C ASP A 1 -39.03 20.20 11.24
N CYS A 2 -38.96 18.87 11.09
CA CYS A 2 -39.25 17.93 12.21
C CYS A 2 -38.37 18.12 13.45
N LEU A 3 -37.10 18.51 13.28
CA LEU A 3 -36.13 18.67 14.38
C LEU A 3 -36.13 20.07 15.01
N VAL A 4 -36.79 21.05 14.36
CA VAL A 4 -36.76 22.46 14.78
C VAL A 4 -37.51 22.67 16.09
N GLY A 5 -38.57 21.88 16.35
CA GLY A 5 -39.31 21.94 17.61
C GLY A 5 -38.55 21.39 18.81
N VAL A 6 -37.65 20.42 18.60
CA VAL A 6 -36.85 19.80 19.68
C VAL A 6 -35.55 20.57 19.94
N ALA A 7 -35.00 21.25 18.93
CA ALA A 7 -33.78 22.07 19.06
C ALA A 7 -33.97 23.36 19.89
N GLY A 8 -35.17 23.63 20.42
CA GLY A 8 -35.44 24.78 21.29
C GLY A 8 -35.31 26.15 20.61
N GLY A 9 -35.21 26.21 19.28
CA GLY A 9 -35.13 27.47 18.54
C GLY A 9 -36.50 28.08 18.30
N GLU A 10 -36.73 29.30 18.78
CA GLU A 10 -37.88 30.11 18.33
C GLU A 10 -37.86 30.21 16.80
N ARG A 11 -38.98 29.83 16.17
CA ARG A 11 -39.18 30.03 14.73
C ARG A 11 -39.12 31.52 14.42
N ARG A 12 -37.99 32.01 13.92
CA ARG A 12 -38.01 33.23 13.10
C ARG A 12 -38.56 32.84 11.72
N GLU A 13 -39.59 33.57 11.29
CA GLU A 13 -40.25 33.37 10.00
C GLU A 13 -39.20 33.31 8.87
N GLY A 14 -39.01 32.11 8.31
CA GLY A 14 -38.27 31.91 7.06
C GLY A 14 -36.80 31.49 7.14
N GLY A 15 -36.26 30.97 8.25
CA GLY A 15 -34.87 30.48 8.27
C GLY A 15 -34.56 29.36 9.26
N VAL A 16 -33.74 28.38 8.83
CA VAL A 16 -33.12 27.35 9.68
C VAL A 16 -32.18 28.05 10.68
N PRO A 17 -32.13 27.66 11.98
CA PRO A 17 -31.21 28.28 12.94
C PRO A 17 -29.75 28.15 12.47
N GLU A 18 -29.05 29.27 12.39
CA GLU A 18 -27.62 29.30 12.05
C GLU A 18 -26.80 28.73 13.21
N LEU A 19 -26.53 27.43 13.14
CA LEU A 19 -25.32 26.85 13.70
C LEU A 19 -24.17 27.22 12.76
N ASP A 20 -23.11 27.81 13.30
CA ASP A 20 -21.93 28.23 12.54
C ASP A 20 -21.11 27.01 12.08
N VAL A 21 -21.61 26.36 11.02
CA VAL A 21 -20.97 25.23 10.33
C VAL A 21 -20.57 25.69 8.93
N GLY A 22 -19.87 26.82 8.86
CA GLY A 22 -19.42 27.46 7.63
C GLY A 22 -18.74 26.45 6.69
N GLY A 23 -19.41 26.15 5.56
CA GLY A 23 -18.90 25.26 4.51
C GLY A 23 -19.47 23.83 4.47
N ALA A 24 -20.28 23.39 5.44
CA ALA A 24 -20.85 22.05 5.45
C ALA A 24 -22.13 21.91 4.59
N SER A 25 -22.32 20.75 3.94
CA SER A 25 -23.52 20.41 3.15
C SER A 25 -24.79 20.36 4.02
N LEU A 26 -25.97 20.54 3.42
CA LEU A 26 -27.27 20.50 4.12
C LEU A 26 -27.46 19.20 4.92
N TYR A 27 -26.98 18.08 4.37
CA TYR A 27 -27.03 16.76 5.01
C TYR A 27 -26.12 16.69 6.25
N ALA A 28 -24.91 17.26 6.18
CA ALA A 28 -23.99 17.32 7.31
C ALA A 28 -24.52 18.20 8.45
N ARG A 29 -25.18 19.32 8.12
CA ARG A 29 -25.86 20.18 9.10
C ARG A 29 -27.03 19.47 9.77
N LEU A 30 -27.83 18.72 9.00
CA LEU A 30 -28.94 17.93 9.53
C LEU A 30 -28.41 16.84 10.48
N ALA A 31 -27.41 16.07 10.06
CA ALA A 31 -26.83 15.00 10.86
C ALA A 31 -26.16 15.52 12.15
N PHE A 32 -25.43 16.63 12.07
CA PHE A 32 -24.86 17.33 13.23
C PHE A 32 -25.94 17.75 14.24
N THR A 33 -27.04 18.31 13.72
CA THR A 33 -28.17 18.75 14.56
C THR A 33 -28.87 17.57 15.23
N VAL A 34 -29.09 16.45 14.52
CA VAL A 34 -29.72 15.25 15.09
C VAL A 34 -28.81 14.62 16.14
N GLY A 35 -27.51 14.47 15.86
CA GLY A 35 -26.55 13.91 16.80
C GLY A 35 -26.49 14.73 18.10
N LYS A 36 -26.36 16.05 17.98
CA LYS A 36 -26.32 16.95 19.14
C LYS A 36 -27.60 16.86 19.98
N LEU A 37 -28.77 16.81 19.32
CA LEU A 37 -30.07 16.63 19.98
C LEU A 37 -30.16 15.31 20.77
N VAL A 38 -29.65 14.23 20.18
CA VAL A 38 -29.62 12.89 20.80
C VAL A 38 -28.77 12.89 22.07
N VAL A 39 -27.59 13.53 22.04
CA VAL A 39 -26.68 13.63 23.21
C VAL A 39 -27.25 14.54 24.30
N GLU A 40 -27.84 15.68 23.92
CA GLU A 40 -28.33 16.68 24.87
C GLU A 40 -29.69 16.34 25.49
N ARG A 41 -30.54 15.54 24.83
CA ARG A 41 -31.96 15.36 25.21
C ARG A 41 -32.48 13.91 25.17
N GLY A 42 -31.60 12.94 25.43
CA GLY A 42 -31.83 11.48 25.27
C GLY A 42 -33.27 10.94 25.36
N GLU A 43 -34.05 11.26 26.40
CA GLU A 43 -35.44 10.74 26.54
C GLU A 43 -36.46 11.38 25.57
N GLU A 44 -36.40 12.69 25.34
CA GLU A 44 -37.32 13.39 24.41
C GLU A 44 -37.10 12.98 22.95
N VAL A 45 -35.87 12.62 22.61
CA VAL A 45 -35.50 12.18 21.27
C VAL A 45 -35.93 10.74 21.02
N MET A 46 -35.96 9.89 22.05
CA MET A 46 -36.44 8.51 21.91
C MET A 46 -37.88 8.49 21.41
N GLU A 47 -38.80 9.27 22.00
CA GLU A 47 -40.19 9.39 21.52
C GLU A 47 -40.28 9.82 20.05
N LEU A 48 -39.46 10.78 19.62
CA LEU A 48 -39.42 11.23 18.23
C LEU A 48 -38.84 10.18 17.28
N LEU A 49 -37.85 9.39 17.73
CA LEU A 49 -37.33 8.22 17.01
C LEU A 49 -38.39 7.10 16.92
N LEU A 50 -39.30 6.97 17.92
CA LEU A 50 -40.43 6.04 17.86
C LEU A 50 -41.43 6.42 16.75
N GLU A 51 -41.72 7.72 16.61
CA GLU A 51 -42.63 8.21 15.57
C GLU A 51 -42.01 8.21 14.17
N ARG A 52 -40.67 8.27 14.08
CA ARG A 52 -39.93 8.45 12.82
C ARG A 52 -38.70 7.52 12.74
N PRO A 53 -38.87 6.21 12.50
CA PRO A 53 -37.78 5.23 12.49
C PRO A 53 -36.68 5.48 11.44
N TRP A 54 -36.99 6.20 10.36
CA TRP A 54 -36.00 6.58 9.33
C TRP A 54 -34.89 7.50 9.87
N LEU A 55 -35.12 8.22 10.97
CA LEU A 55 -34.10 9.04 11.62
C LEU A 55 -33.00 8.17 12.26
N VAL A 56 -33.36 7.01 12.84
CA VAL A 56 -32.40 6.04 13.36
C VAL A 56 -31.49 5.53 12.23
N VAL A 57 -32.08 5.29 11.05
CA VAL A 57 -31.35 4.84 9.85
C VAL A 57 -30.32 5.89 9.40
N GLU A 58 -30.69 7.16 9.34
CA GLU A 58 -29.75 8.24 8.96
C GLU A 58 -28.66 8.49 10.03
N LEU A 59 -28.99 8.32 11.32
CA LEU A 59 -28.02 8.42 12.41
C LEU A 59 -26.95 7.33 12.34
N VAL A 60 -27.36 6.08 12.13
CA VAL A 60 -26.42 4.96 11.96
C VAL A 60 -25.58 5.15 10.70
N LYS A 61 -26.18 5.63 9.61
CA LYS A 61 -25.46 5.98 8.38
C LYS A 61 -24.40 7.05 8.60
N PHE A 62 -24.69 8.06 9.41
CA PHE A 62 -23.74 9.10 9.76
C PHE A 62 -22.59 8.55 10.60
N GLY A 63 -22.89 7.74 11.63
CA GLY A 63 -21.86 7.07 12.43
C GLY A 63 -20.93 6.19 11.59
N LEU A 64 -21.46 5.49 10.58
CA LEU A 64 -20.66 4.71 9.63
C LEU A 64 -19.73 5.57 8.77
N ILE A 65 -20.21 6.71 8.25
CA ILE A 65 -19.38 7.61 7.44
C ILE A 65 -18.25 8.22 8.29
N TRP A 66 -18.53 8.52 9.56
CA TRP A 66 -17.54 9.03 10.50
C TRP A 66 -16.48 7.97 10.83
N GLU A 67 -16.89 6.73 11.08
CA GLU A 67 -15.98 5.60 11.28
C GLU A 67 -15.11 5.35 10.04
N ASP A 68 -15.71 5.31 8.85
CA ASP A 68 -14.96 5.18 7.60
C ASP A 68 -13.95 6.34 7.44
N ALA A 69 -14.29 7.58 7.82
CA ALA A 69 -13.35 8.71 7.74
C ALA A 69 -12.19 8.62 8.75
N GLN A 70 -12.47 8.15 9.97
CA GLN A 70 -11.44 7.91 10.99
C GLN A 70 -10.51 6.76 10.60
N ASP A 71 -11.07 5.62 10.20
CA ASP A 71 -10.31 4.42 9.80
C ASP A 71 -9.45 4.66 8.57
N LEU A 72 -9.88 5.56 7.66
CA LEU A 72 -9.15 5.92 6.45
C LEU A 72 -8.20 7.11 6.64
N GLU A 73 -8.13 7.69 7.84
CA GLU A 73 -7.33 8.88 8.16
C GLU A 73 -7.57 10.07 7.21
N VAL A 74 -8.76 10.15 6.62
CA VAL A 74 -9.12 11.23 5.69
C VAL A 74 -9.76 12.36 6.46
N VAL A 75 -9.36 13.60 6.19
CA VAL A 75 -10.07 14.78 6.69
C VAL A 75 -11.52 14.67 6.22
N PRO A 76 -12.49 14.53 7.13
CA PRO A 76 -13.87 14.36 6.73
C PRO A 76 -14.30 15.55 5.85
N PRO A 77 -15.26 15.37 4.93
CA PRO A 77 -15.66 16.42 3.98
C PRO A 77 -16.23 17.69 4.66
N TRP A 78 -16.45 17.65 5.96
CA TRP A 78 -16.79 18.79 6.81
C TRP A 78 -15.52 19.48 7.31
N LYS A 79 -15.12 20.59 6.67
CA LYS A 79 -14.08 21.51 7.16
C LYS A 79 -14.60 22.26 8.39
N GLY A 80 -14.00 22.05 9.57
CA GLY A 80 -14.31 22.82 10.79
C GLY A 80 -13.75 22.17 12.06
N ASP A 81 -13.51 22.96 13.10
CA ASP A 81 -13.16 22.47 14.44
C ASP A 81 -14.33 21.63 14.98
N VAL A 82 -14.08 20.32 15.11
CA VAL A 82 -15.09 19.30 15.43
C VAL A 82 -14.99 18.79 16.87
N SER A 83 -14.35 19.56 17.74
CA SER A 83 -14.22 19.32 19.19
C SER A 83 -15.55 19.19 19.97
N GLY A 84 -16.70 19.26 19.30
CA GLY A 84 -18.03 18.95 19.83
C GLY A 84 -18.86 17.96 19.01
N LEU A 85 -18.23 17.16 18.14
CA LEU A 85 -18.93 16.08 17.43
C LEU A 85 -19.31 14.96 18.39
N VAL A 86 -20.53 14.44 18.21
CA VAL A 86 -20.96 13.20 18.84
C VAL A 86 -19.96 12.10 18.52
N THR A 87 -19.39 11.53 19.57
CA THR A 87 -18.36 10.49 19.44
C THR A 87 -18.97 9.19 18.90
N ARG A 88 -18.10 8.34 18.32
CA ARG A 88 -18.44 6.98 17.87
C ARG A 88 -19.25 6.22 18.91
N ASP A 89 -18.89 6.35 20.18
CA ASP A 89 -19.47 5.62 21.29
C ASP A 89 -20.88 6.12 21.64
N GLU A 90 -21.14 7.41 21.49
CA GLU A 90 -22.44 8.03 21.75
C GLU A 90 -23.49 7.64 20.68
N ILE A 91 -23.13 7.69 19.38
CA ILE A 91 -24.04 7.22 18.30
C ILE A 91 -24.27 5.71 18.42
N SER A 92 -23.22 4.94 18.73
CA SER A 92 -23.35 3.49 18.93
C SER A 92 -24.23 3.16 20.14
N GLY A 93 -24.12 3.91 21.24
CA GLY A 93 -24.92 3.73 22.45
C GLY A 93 -26.42 3.98 22.22
N VAL A 94 -26.77 4.99 21.43
CA VAL A 94 -28.16 5.33 21.12
C VAL A 94 -28.78 4.29 20.18
N ALA A 95 -28.05 3.85 19.15
CA ALA A 95 -28.51 2.78 18.28
C ALA A 95 -28.68 1.47 19.05
N LYS A 96 -27.74 1.12 19.94
CA LYS A 96 -27.82 -0.08 20.78
C LYS A 96 -28.99 -0.06 21.75
N SER A 97 -29.23 1.06 22.44
CA SER A 97 -30.35 1.21 23.40
C SER A 97 -31.71 1.14 22.70
N PHE A 98 -31.89 1.87 21.59
CA PHE A 98 -33.12 1.81 20.78
C PHE A 98 -33.44 0.39 20.31
N VAL A 99 -32.42 -0.33 19.86
CA VAL A 99 -32.55 -1.69 19.34
C VAL A 99 -32.77 -2.72 20.46
N ALA A 100 -32.08 -2.58 21.58
CA ALA A 100 -32.18 -3.47 22.73
C ALA A 100 -33.59 -3.46 23.36
N ASP A 101 -34.17 -2.28 23.56
CA ASP A 101 -35.49 -2.12 24.17
C ASP A 101 -36.63 -2.67 23.30
N ARG A 102 -36.36 -2.95 22.01
CA ARG A 102 -37.37 -3.34 21.02
C ARG A 102 -37.06 -4.61 20.23
N ALA A 103 -36.11 -5.42 20.69
CA ALA A 103 -35.65 -6.60 19.97
C ALA A 103 -36.79 -7.53 19.51
N ALA A 104 -37.78 -7.79 20.37
CA ALA A 104 -38.93 -8.64 20.03
C ALA A 104 -39.83 -8.06 18.93
N LEU A 105 -40.02 -6.74 18.90
CA LEU A 105 -40.85 -6.04 17.91
C LEU A 105 -40.13 -5.93 16.55
N GLU A 106 -38.83 -5.65 16.57
CA GLU A 106 -37.99 -5.63 15.38
C GLU A 106 -37.91 -7.03 14.73
N ILE A 107 -37.69 -8.10 15.52
CA ILE A 107 -37.69 -9.49 15.00
C ILE A 107 -39.04 -9.84 14.35
N ALA A 108 -40.17 -9.48 14.99
CA ALA A 108 -41.49 -9.73 14.43
C ALA A 108 -41.77 -8.91 13.16
N ALA A 109 -41.25 -7.68 13.07
CA ALA A 109 -41.38 -6.82 11.91
C ALA A 109 -40.58 -7.33 10.71
N VAL A 110 -39.36 -7.86 10.93
CA VAL A 110 -38.55 -8.50 9.88
C VAL A 110 -39.25 -9.72 9.28
N GLN A 111 -39.95 -10.49 10.11
CA GLN A 111 -40.68 -11.66 9.63
C GLN A 111 -41.88 -11.29 8.73
N LYS A 112 -42.56 -10.16 9.02
CA LYS A 112 -43.63 -9.60 8.18
C LYS A 112 -43.14 -8.87 6.94
N PHE A 113 -41.91 -8.34 6.97
CA PHE A 113 -41.27 -7.70 5.81
C PHE A 113 -41.07 -8.66 4.62
N VAL A 114 -40.93 -9.96 4.89
CA VAL A 114 -40.88 -11.02 3.85
C VAL A 114 -42.22 -11.11 3.10
N ASP A 115 -43.33 -10.83 3.76
CA ASP A 115 -44.69 -10.94 3.22
C ASP A 115 -45.22 -9.60 2.64
N ALA A 116 -44.34 -8.61 2.46
CA ALA A 116 -44.62 -7.26 1.94
C ALA A 116 -45.53 -6.35 2.78
N ASP A 117 -45.82 -6.70 4.04
CA ASP A 117 -46.58 -5.85 4.96
C ASP A 117 -45.66 -4.84 5.68
N SER A 118 -45.91 -3.55 5.44
CA SER A 118 -45.29 -2.43 6.16
C SER A 118 -45.68 -2.48 7.65
N VAL A 119 -44.71 -2.66 8.53
CA VAL A 119 -44.91 -2.51 9.98
C VAL A 119 -44.44 -1.12 10.38
N ALA A 120 -45.38 -0.25 10.76
CA ALA A 120 -45.08 1.07 11.31
C ALA A 120 -44.24 0.93 12.60
N GLY A 121 -43.17 1.71 12.72
CA GLY A 121 -42.35 1.80 13.94
C GLY A 121 -41.06 0.95 13.98
N SER A 122 -40.77 0.15 12.95
CA SER A 122 -39.51 -0.63 12.87
C SER A 122 -38.41 0.13 12.12
N ALA A 123 -37.26 0.31 12.77
CA ALA A 123 -36.08 0.88 12.15
C ALA A 123 -35.46 -0.08 11.11
N LEU A 124 -35.61 -1.39 11.30
CA LEU A 124 -35.11 -2.40 10.38
C LEU A 124 -35.91 -2.48 9.09
N VAL A 125 -37.24 -2.32 9.15
CA VAL A 125 -38.11 -2.19 7.97
C VAL A 125 -37.78 -0.89 7.22
N ALA A 126 -37.61 0.23 7.94
CA ALA A 126 -37.22 1.51 7.33
C ALA A 126 -35.85 1.44 6.64
N ALA A 127 -34.84 0.82 7.29
CA ALA A 127 -33.53 0.61 6.71
C ALA A 127 -33.56 -0.35 5.52
N SER A 128 -34.41 -1.39 5.55
CA SER A 128 -34.59 -2.31 4.44
C SER A 128 -35.26 -1.63 3.24
N GLN A 129 -36.27 -0.80 3.49
CA GLN A 129 -36.95 -0.04 2.44
C GLN A 129 -36.04 1.05 1.86
N ALA A 130 -35.22 1.71 2.69
CA ALA A 130 -34.18 2.63 2.26
C ALA A 130 -33.08 1.91 1.46
N ALA A 131 -32.69 0.68 1.85
CA ALA A 131 -31.76 -0.14 1.09
C ALA A 131 -32.29 -0.51 -0.31
N VAL A 132 -33.56 -0.89 -0.41
CA VAL A 132 -34.22 -1.20 -1.69
C VAL A 132 -34.35 0.03 -2.59
N THR A 133 -34.59 1.21 -2.03
CA THR A 133 -34.84 2.44 -2.81
C THR A 133 -33.59 3.25 -3.11
N SER A 134 -32.59 3.20 -2.23
CA SER A 134 -31.45 4.13 -2.21
C SER A 134 -30.07 3.42 -2.26
N GLY A 135 -30.04 2.08 -2.32
CA GLY A 135 -28.86 1.28 -2.62
C GLY A 135 -27.88 1.01 -1.46
N GLY A 136 -26.66 0.60 -1.82
CA GLY A 136 -25.64 -0.03 -0.95
C GLY A 136 -25.26 0.64 0.37
N LYS A 137 -25.43 1.96 0.50
CA LYS A 137 -25.08 2.68 1.76
C LYS A 137 -26.01 2.31 2.91
N TYR A 138 -27.28 2.05 2.61
CA TYR A 138 -28.29 1.65 3.61
C TYR A 138 -28.25 0.14 3.92
N LEU A 139 -27.57 -0.66 3.08
CA LEU A 139 -27.30 -2.07 3.38
C LEU A 139 -26.32 -2.23 4.57
N ARG A 140 -25.26 -1.40 4.65
CA ARG A 140 -24.36 -1.35 5.82
C ARG A 140 -25.07 -0.87 7.09
N VAL A 141 -26.03 0.05 6.94
CA VAL A 141 -26.87 0.50 8.06
C VAL A 141 -27.73 -0.65 8.57
N LEU A 142 -28.35 -1.41 7.67
CA LEU A 142 -29.12 -2.60 8.01
C LEU A 142 -28.26 -3.62 8.76
N GLU A 143 -27.06 -3.90 8.26
CA GLU A 143 -26.09 -4.81 8.88
C GLU A 143 -25.78 -4.41 10.34
N ARG A 144 -25.48 -3.13 10.58
CA ARG A 144 -25.14 -2.63 11.92
C ARG A 144 -26.33 -2.70 12.88
N LEU A 145 -27.54 -2.41 12.39
CA LEU A 145 -28.77 -2.55 13.16
C LEU A 145 -29.04 -4.02 13.54
N ILE A 146 -28.85 -4.96 12.61
CA ILE A 146 -29.00 -6.40 12.87
C ILE A 146 -27.93 -6.90 13.85
N ASN A 147 -26.68 -6.45 13.71
CA ASN A 147 -25.61 -6.77 14.67
C ASN A 147 -25.93 -6.23 16.08
N SER A 148 -26.49 -5.02 16.19
CA SER A 148 -26.94 -4.50 17.48
C SER A 148 -28.12 -5.31 18.07
N LEU A 149 -29.04 -5.82 17.24
CA LEU A 149 -30.11 -6.72 17.70
C LEU A 149 -29.55 -8.04 18.23
N ALA A 150 -28.63 -8.64 17.46
CA ALA A 150 -28.03 -9.92 17.81
C ALA A 150 -27.22 -9.85 19.11
N THR A 151 -26.54 -8.72 19.35
CA THR A 151 -25.76 -8.48 20.58
C THR A 151 -26.65 -8.12 21.78
N ALA A 152 -27.70 -7.31 21.61
CA ALA A 152 -28.61 -6.93 22.68
C ALA A 152 -29.54 -8.06 23.15
N GLY A 153 -29.99 -8.92 22.23
CA GLY A 153 -30.81 -10.10 22.54
C GLY A 153 -30.02 -11.30 23.07
N GLY A 154 -28.73 -11.13 23.40
CA GLY A 154 -27.88 -12.17 23.97
C GLY A 154 -27.70 -13.40 23.08
N ARG A 155 -27.44 -13.26 21.77
CA ARG A 155 -27.15 -14.35 20.81
C ARG A 155 -27.87 -15.68 21.12
N GLU A 156 -29.16 -15.62 21.46
CA GLU A 156 -29.90 -16.84 21.78
C GLU A 156 -29.98 -17.71 20.52
N GLU A 157 -29.64 -19.00 20.64
CA GLU A 157 -29.63 -19.97 19.53
C GLU A 157 -30.98 -20.03 18.80
N ALA A 158 -32.08 -19.75 19.52
CA ALA A 158 -33.43 -19.63 18.99
C ALA A 158 -33.66 -18.42 18.07
N SER A 159 -32.91 -17.33 18.24
CA SER A 159 -32.98 -16.14 17.39
C SER A 159 -32.13 -16.32 16.13
N VAL A 160 -30.94 -16.90 16.25
CA VAL A 160 -30.05 -17.20 15.12
C VAL A 160 -30.71 -18.19 14.15
N THR A 161 -31.39 -19.21 14.66
CA THR A 161 -32.15 -20.17 13.84
C THR A 161 -33.35 -19.51 13.11
N LYS A 162 -34.05 -18.56 13.74
CA LYS A 162 -35.11 -17.78 13.08
C LYS A 162 -34.56 -16.90 11.96
N PHE A 163 -33.45 -16.20 12.20
CA PHE A 163 -32.81 -15.39 11.17
C PHE A 163 -32.23 -16.24 10.03
N SER A 164 -31.68 -17.43 10.32
CA SER A 164 -31.28 -18.40 9.31
C SER A 164 -32.45 -18.76 8.37
N ALA A 165 -33.61 -19.08 8.93
CA ALA A 165 -34.82 -19.37 8.15
C ALA A 165 -35.28 -18.16 7.31
N ILE A 166 -35.11 -16.93 7.81
CA ILE A 166 -35.41 -15.70 7.07
C ILE A 166 -34.45 -15.54 5.88
N ILE A 167 -33.14 -15.74 6.08
CA ILE A 167 -32.15 -15.70 4.98
C ILE A 167 -32.53 -16.73 3.91
N GLU A 168 -32.87 -17.96 4.31
CA GLU A 168 -33.25 -19.01 3.37
C GLU A 168 -34.50 -18.66 2.54
N ARG A 169 -35.52 -18.05 3.17
CA ARG A 169 -36.73 -17.59 2.48
C ARG A 169 -36.44 -16.47 1.48
N LEU A 170 -35.65 -15.47 1.89
CA LEU A 170 -35.29 -14.33 1.04
C LEU A 170 -34.46 -14.75 -0.17
N LEU A 171 -33.54 -15.71 0.00
CA LEU A 171 -32.79 -16.28 -1.12
C LEU A 171 -33.72 -17.04 -2.07
N SER A 172 -34.68 -17.79 -1.53
CA SER A 172 -35.64 -18.58 -2.32
C SER A 172 -36.67 -17.70 -3.05
N SER A 173 -36.96 -16.50 -2.54
CA SER A 173 -37.84 -15.51 -3.16
C SER A 173 -37.13 -14.57 -4.13
N GLY A 174 -35.83 -14.76 -4.40
CA GLY A 174 -35.06 -13.90 -5.30
C GLY A 174 -34.70 -12.52 -4.73
N HIS A 175 -34.84 -12.30 -3.43
CA HIS A 175 -34.52 -11.04 -2.76
C HIS A 175 -33.12 -11.08 -2.10
N THR A 176 -32.10 -11.41 -2.88
CA THR A 176 -30.71 -11.61 -2.43
C THR A 176 -30.07 -10.36 -1.85
N GLU A 177 -30.42 -9.19 -2.35
CA GLU A 177 -29.95 -7.91 -1.80
C GLU A 177 -30.42 -7.68 -0.36
N LYS A 178 -31.62 -8.18 -0.01
CA LYS A 178 -32.19 -8.08 1.34
C LYS A 178 -31.57 -9.10 2.29
N SER A 179 -31.14 -10.26 1.79
CA SER A 179 -30.54 -11.31 2.62
C SER A 179 -29.08 -11.01 2.97
N LEU A 180 -28.34 -10.31 2.12
CA LEU A 180 -26.90 -10.09 2.27
C LEU A 180 -26.49 -9.43 3.62
N PRO A 181 -27.14 -8.36 4.12
CA PRO A 181 -26.71 -7.75 5.38
C PRO A 181 -27.05 -8.62 6.60
N ILE A 182 -28.17 -9.35 6.55
CA ILE A 182 -28.54 -10.34 7.58
C ILE A 182 -27.49 -11.46 7.60
N LEU A 183 -27.07 -11.90 6.42
CA LEU A 183 -26.02 -12.89 6.27
C LEU A 183 -24.67 -12.39 6.80
N LYS A 184 -24.22 -11.18 6.44
CA LYS A 184 -22.97 -10.59 6.96
C LYS A 184 -22.96 -10.49 8.49
N ALA A 185 -24.07 -10.05 9.07
CA ALA A 185 -24.20 -9.91 10.51
C ALA A 185 -24.10 -11.26 11.25
N LEU A 186 -24.74 -12.30 10.71
CA LEU A 186 -24.92 -13.58 11.42
C LEU A 186 -24.03 -14.72 10.92
N ALA A 187 -23.25 -14.54 9.85
CA ALA A 187 -22.40 -15.59 9.30
C ALA A 187 -21.43 -16.18 10.33
N SER A 188 -20.93 -15.35 11.24
CA SER A 188 -20.04 -15.79 12.33
C SER A 188 -20.74 -16.63 13.40
N ASP A 189 -22.08 -16.61 13.48
CA ASP A 189 -22.90 -17.25 14.51
C ASP A 189 -23.70 -18.47 13.99
N LEU A 190 -23.87 -18.61 12.67
CA LEU A 190 -24.59 -19.73 12.05
C LEU A 190 -23.84 -21.06 12.23
N GLN A 191 -24.54 -22.19 12.34
CA GLN A 191 -23.90 -23.52 12.34
C GLN A 191 -23.32 -23.87 10.96
N ILE A 192 -22.29 -24.72 10.91
CA ILE A 192 -21.60 -25.10 9.65
C ILE A 192 -22.59 -25.71 8.64
N ASP A 193 -23.51 -26.57 9.09
CA ASP A 193 -24.53 -27.17 8.23
C ASP A 193 -25.46 -26.13 7.59
N ALA A 194 -25.83 -25.08 8.33
CA ALA A 194 -26.63 -23.98 7.82
C ALA A 194 -25.85 -23.12 6.82
N LEU A 195 -24.54 -22.90 7.05
CA LEU A 195 -23.68 -22.19 6.10
C LEU A 195 -23.56 -22.97 4.78
N ILE A 196 -23.40 -24.29 4.84
CA ILE A 196 -23.33 -25.15 3.65
C ILE A 196 -24.67 -25.18 2.91
N SER A 197 -25.81 -25.28 3.61
CA SER A 197 -27.12 -25.27 2.97
C SER A 197 -27.40 -23.95 2.25
N LEU A 198 -27.03 -22.83 2.87
CA LEU A 198 -27.12 -21.50 2.28
C LEU A 198 -26.19 -21.37 1.07
N LEU A 199 -24.95 -21.84 1.17
CA LEU A 199 -24.00 -21.84 0.06
C LEU A 199 -24.57 -22.58 -1.15
N GLN A 200 -25.14 -23.76 -0.95
CA GLN A 200 -25.77 -24.54 -2.03
C GLN A 200 -26.92 -23.80 -2.70
N LYS A 201 -27.73 -23.06 -1.94
CA LYS A 201 -28.83 -22.25 -2.49
C LYS A 201 -28.28 -21.08 -3.30
N VAL A 202 -27.28 -20.36 -2.78
CA VAL A 202 -26.66 -19.24 -3.49
C VAL A 202 -25.97 -19.70 -4.78
N VAL A 203 -25.26 -20.83 -4.77
CA VAL A 203 -24.64 -21.41 -5.98
C VAL A 203 -25.69 -21.75 -7.05
N LYS A 204 -26.86 -22.28 -6.66
CA LYS A 204 -27.97 -22.50 -7.59
C LYS A 204 -28.51 -21.19 -8.16
N SER A 205 -28.75 -20.19 -7.31
CA SER A 205 -29.20 -18.88 -7.77
C SER A 205 -28.20 -18.20 -8.71
N VAL A 206 -26.89 -18.42 -8.53
CA VAL A 206 -25.84 -17.99 -9.47
C VAL A 206 -25.97 -18.68 -10.83
N ALA A 207 -26.33 -19.96 -10.85
CA ALA A 207 -26.57 -20.69 -12.10
C ALA A 207 -27.78 -20.15 -12.89
N ASP A 208 -28.78 -19.62 -12.19
CA ASP A 208 -30.04 -19.11 -12.77
C ASP A 208 -29.94 -17.68 -13.33
N VAL A 209 -28.84 -16.97 -13.11
CA VAL A 209 -28.65 -15.60 -13.63
C VAL A 209 -28.45 -15.63 -15.15
N ASP A 210 -29.25 -14.85 -15.88
CA ASP A 210 -29.10 -14.73 -17.33
C ASP A 210 -27.79 -14.01 -17.69
N LYS A 211 -26.98 -14.65 -18.54
CA LYS A 211 -25.66 -14.21 -19.02
C LYS A 211 -25.68 -12.84 -19.69
N SER A 212 -26.81 -12.42 -20.24
CA SER A 212 -26.94 -11.11 -20.89
C SER A 212 -27.01 -9.96 -19.88
N SER A 213 -27.63 -10.22 -18.72
CA SER A 213 -27.95 -9.22 -17.69
C SER A 213 -26.95 -9.16 -16.53
N VAL A 214 -25.95 -10.05 -16.47
CA VAL A 214 -25.02 -10.20 -15.32
C VAL A 214 -24.39 -8.87 -14.89
N PHE A 215 -24.04 -8.01 -15.85
CA PHE A 215 -23.32 -6.76 -15.59
C PHE A 215 -24.25 -5.55 -15.43
N GLU A 216 -25.56 -5.73 -15.55
CA GLU A 216 -26.54 -4.65 -15.35
C GLU A 216 -26.66 -4.31 -13.86
N ALA A 217 -26.86 -3.02 -13.54
CA ALA A 217 -27.01 -2.57 -12.15
C ALA A 217 -28.24 -3.17 -11.44
N SER A 218 -29.25 -3.60 -12.19
CA SER A 218 -30.45 -4.29 -11.71
C SER A 218 -30.27 -5.80 -11.47
N SER A 219 -29.10 -6.34 -11.82
CA SER A 219 -28.81 -7.76 -11.69
C SER A 219 -28.53 -8.14 -10.24
N PRO A 220 -29.04 -9.28 -9.73
CA PRO A 220 -28.68 -9.77 -8.40
C PRO A 220 -27.23 -10.29 -8.32
N SER A 221 -26.47 -10.32 -9.42
CA SER A 221 -25.13 -10.90 -9.55
C SER A 221 -24.16 -10.44 -8.44
N ILE A 222 -24.06 -9.13 -8.20
CA ILE A 222 -23.17 -8.57 -7.15
C ILE A 222 -23.58 -9.08 -5.77
N SER A 223 -24.88 -9.02 -5.45
CA SER A 223 -25.38 -9.45 -4.14
C SER A 223 -25.16 -10.96 -3.90
N LEU A 224 -25.29 -11.77 -4.94
CA LEU A 224 -25.03 -13.20 -4.92
C LEU A 224 -23.55 -13.50 -4.70
N VAL A 225 -22.65 -12.86 -5.45
CA VAL A 225 -21.20 -13.07 -5.31
C VAL A 225 -20.70 -12.61 -3.95
N VAL A 226 -21.15 -11.46 -3.44
CA VAL A 226 -20.77 -11.02 -2.09
C VAL A 226 -21.35 -11.96 -1.02
N SER A 227 -22.54 -12.54 -1.24
CA SER A 227 -23.08 -13.57 -0.34
C SER A 227 -22.20 -14.83 -0.34
N LEU A 228 -21.70 -15.26 -1.50
CA LEU A 228 -20.73 -16.36 -1.59
C LEU A 228 -19.44 -16.03 -0.84
N GLN A 229 -18.91 -14.81 -1.02
CA GLN A 229 -17.70 -14.36 -0.32
C GLN A 229 -17.86 -14.47 1.20
N VAL A 230 -18.99 -14.00 1.75
CA VAL A 230 -19.27 -14.06 3.19
C VAL A 230 -19.40 -15.50 3.69
N LEU A 231 -20.11 -16.36 2.95
CA LEU A 231 -20.28 -17.77 3.32
C LEU A 231 -18.97 -18.54 3.27
N LEU A 232 -18.17 -18.36 2.21
CA LEU A 232 -16.87 -19.01 2.06
C LEU A 232 -15.87 -18.51 3.10
N ASP A 233 -15.83 -17.21 3.40
CA ASP A 233 -14.97 -16.65 4.46
C ASP A 233 -15.34 -17.23 5.84
N ALA A 234 -16.63 -17.31 6.16
CA ALA A 234 -17.09 -17.90 7.43
C ALA A 234 -16.76 -19.39 7.55
N LEU A 235 -16.84 -20.15 6.45
CA LEU A 235 -16.45 -21.56 6.42
C LEU A 235 -14.92 -21.75 6.49
N SER A 236 -14.17 -20.89 5.80
CA SER A 236 -12.70 -20.88 5.82
C SER A 236 -12.15 -20.64 7.23
N LYS A 237 -12.66 -19.60 7.92
CA LYS A 237 -12.28 -19.28 9.32
C LYS A 237 -12.56 -20.41 10.32
N ARG A 238 -13.45 -21.35 9.98
CA ARG A 238 -13.82 -22.50 10.82
C ARG A 238 -13.15 -23.80 10.38
N ASN A 239 -12.21 -23.73 9.42
CA ASN A 239 -11.53 -24.89 8.84
C ASN A 239 -12.51 -25.97 8.34
N ALA A 240 -13.68 -25.57 7.84
CA ALA A 240 -14.73 -26.50 7.39
C ALA A 240 -14.56 -26.94 5.92
N GLN A 241 -13.33 -26.92 5.41
CA GLN A 241 -13.00 -27.15 4.00
C GLN A 241 -13.39 -28.56 3.55
N ASP A 242 -13.14 -29.58 4.37
CA ASP A 242 -13.47 -30.99 4.11
C ASP A 242 -14.97 -31.27 3.92
N ARG A 243 -15.82 -30.35 4.40
CA ARG A 243 -17.28 -30.50 4.31
C ARG A 243 -17.85 -29.93 3.01
N LEU A 244 -17.04 -29.25 2.21
CA LEU A 244 -17.46 -28.70 0.93
C LEU A 244 -17.41 -29.74 -0.18
N SER A 245 -18.47 -29.77 -0.99
CA SER A 245 -18.48 -30.61 -2.17
C SER A 245 -17.64 -29.97 -3.28
N GLN A 246 -16.57 -30.65 -3.68
CA GLN A 246 -15.72 -30.25 -4.81
C GLN A 246 -16.55 -30.03 -6.08
N ALA A 247 -17.56 -30.88 -6.33
CA ALA A 247 -18.48 -30.74 -7.46
C ALA A 247 -19.28 -29.43 -7.44
N GLN A 248 -19.67 -28.93 -6.26
CA GLN A 248 -20.40 -27.67 -6.11
C GLN A 248 -19.52 -26.46 -6.42
N ILE A 249 -18.25 -26.52 -6.00
CA ILE A 249 -17.28 -25.45 -6.26
C ILE A 249 -16.90 -25.42 -7.73
N LEU A 250 -16.65 -26.59 -8.34
CA LEU A 250 -16.41 -26.69 -9.78
C LEU A 250 -17.61 -26.16 -10.59
N LEU A 251 -18.84 -26.45 -10.16
CA LEU A 251 -20.05 -25.91 -10.79
C LEU A 251 -20.10 -24.38 -10.67
N LEU A 252 -19.84 -23.84 -9.48
CA LEU A 252 -19.81 -22.39 -9.23
C LEU A 252 -18.82 -21.69 -10.16
N VAL A 253 -17.57 -22.14 -10.18
CA VAL A 253 -16.53 -21.50 -11.00
C VAL A 253 -16.83 -21.66 -12.49
N ARG A 254 -17.48 -22.77 -12.92
CA ARG A 254 -17.97 -22.93 -14.30
C ARG A 254 -19.05 -21.90 -14.66
N HIS A 255 -19.97 -21.60 -13.75
CA HIS A 255 -20.99 -20.57 -13.97
C HIS A 255 -20.36 -19.17 -14.05
N ILE A 256 -19.45 -18.85 -13.13
CA ILE A 256 -18.67 -17.60 -13.16
C ILE A 256 -17.92 -17.47 -14.49
N ARG A 257 -17.22 -18.51 -14.93
CA ARG A 257 -16.56 -18.55 -16.24
C ARG A 257 -17.53 -18.24 -17.39
N GLY A 258 -18.72 -18.86 -17.35
CA GLY A 258 -19.77 -18.62 -18.34
C GLY A 258 -20.36 -17.20 -18.35
N TRP A 259 -20.17 -16.41 -17.29
CA TRP A 259 -20.56 -14.99 -17.26
C TRP A 259 -19.57 -14.10 -18.02
N TYR A 260 -18.27 -14.43 -17.94
CA TYR A 260 -17.21 -13.66 -18.59
C TYR A 260 -16.95 -14.07 -20.03
N GLU A 261 -17.21 -15.33 -20.42
CA GLU A 261 -17.07 -15.78 -21.81
C GLU A 261 -18.04 -15.03 -22.74
N GLY A 262 -17.49 -14.17 -23.60
CA GLY A 262 -18.19 -13.47 -24.68
C GLY A 262 -17.80 -13.96 -26.08
N THR A 263 -18.50 -13.46 -27.10
CA THR A 263 -18.23 -13.79 -28.51
C THR A 263 -16.90 -13.23 -29.02
N GLU A 264 -16.40 -12.15 -28.40
CA GLU A 264 -15.16 -11.45 -28.76
C GLU A 264 -14.05 -11.61 -27.71
N GLY A 265 -14.27 -12.46 -26.69
CA GLY A 265 -13.34 -12.66 -25.56
C GLY A 265 -13.98 -12.43 -24.20
N LEU A 266 -13.15 -12.25 -23.16
CA LEU A 266 -13.59 -12.04 -21.77
C LEU A 266 -14.22 -10.64 -21.58
N ARG A 267 -15.38 -10.59 -20.92
CA ARG A 267 -16.18 -9.37 -20.67
C ARG A 267 -15.77 -8.66 -19.37
N ILE A 268 -14.62 -8.00 -19.36
CA ILE A 268 -14.04 -7.35 -18.16
C ILE A 268 -14.38 -5.86 -18.11
N GLY A 269 -14.34 -5.25 -16.92
CA GLY A 269 -14.48 -3.81 -16.73
C GLY A 269 -15.92 -3.29 -16.86
N LYS A 270 -16.88 -4.17 -17.17
CA LYS A 270 -18.30 -3.82 -17.25
C LYS A 270 -18.90 -3.51 -15.87
N SER A 271 -18.40 -4.14 -14.82
CA SER A 271 -18.77 -3.86 -13.43
C SER A 271 -17.60 -4.14 -12.49
N LEU A 272 -16.82 -3.11 -12.18
CA LEU A 272 -15.61 -3.23 -11.35
C LEU A 272 -15.90 -3.79 -9.94
N ARG A 273 -17.10 -3.52 -9.40
CA ARG A 273 -17.53 -4.10 -8.12
C ARG A 273 -17.77 -5.60 -8.20
N LEU A 274 -18.34 -6.07 -9.30
CA LEU A 274 -18.53 -7.50 -9.54
C LEU A 274 -17.17 -8.17 -9.73
N ASP A 275 -16.29 -7.56 -10.53
CA ASP A 275 -14.93 -8.05 -10.79
C ASP A 275 -14.14 -8.23 -9.48
N ALA A 276 -14.12 -7.22 -8.60
CA ALA A 276 -13.47 -7.31 -7.29
C ALA A 276 -14.07 -8.42 -6.41
N ALA A 277 -15.40 -8.52 -6.35
CA ALA A 277 -16.08 -9.54 -5.55
C ALA A 277 -15.79 -10.96 -6.07
N ILE A 278 -15.71 -11.14 -7.39
CA ILE A 278 -15.39 -12.43 -8.02
C ILE A 278 -13.94 -12.80 -7.75
N SER A 279 -12.99 -11.86 -7.88
CA SER A 279 -11.60 -12.09 -7.51
C SER A 279 -11.46 -12.54 -6.05
N ALA A 280 -12.18 -11.89 -5.12
CA ALA A 280 -12.21 -12.28 -3.72
C ALA A 280 -12.77 -13.69 -3.48
N VAL A 281 -13.85 -14.08 -4.18
CA VAL A 281 -14.42 -15.44 -4.12
C VAL A 281 -13.44 -16.47 -4.67
N LEU A 282 -12.79 -16.19 -5.79
CA LEU A 282 -11.77 -17.08 -6.36
C LEU A 282 -10.59 -17.26 -5.40
N ARG A 283 -10.14 -16.19 -4.73
CA ARG A 283 -9.08 -16.26 -3.72
C ARG A 283 -9.48 -17.16 -2.56
N LEU A 284 -10.70 -17.01 -2.04
CA LEU A 284 -11.20 -17.87 -0.97
C LEU A 284 -11.24 -19.34 -1.41
N ILE A 285 -11.65 -19.63 -2.64
CA ILE A 285 -11.64 -21.00 -3.18
C ILE A 285 -10.22 -21.57 -3.23
N VAL A 286 -9.23 -20.78 -3.67
CA VAL A 286 -7.81 -21.17 -3.69
C VAL A 286 -7.30 -21.41 -2.27
N GLN A 287 -7.58 -20.52 -1.33
CA GLN A 287 -7.18 -20.65 0.09
C GLN A 287 -7.80 -21.87 0.77
N MET A 288 -9.01 -22.27 0.37
CA MET A 288 -9.68 -23.46 0.90
C MET A 288 -9.14 -24.77 0.32
N ARG A 289 -8.12 -24.72 -0.55
CA ARG A 289 -7.43 -25.87 -1.14
C ARG A 289 -8.36 -26.89 -1.79
N VAL A 290 -9.49 -26.43 -2.29
CA VAL A 290 -10.40 -27.30 -3.02
C VAL A 290 -9.70 -27.61 -4.34
N GLU A 291 -9.41 -28.88 -4.59
CA GLU A 291 -8.81 -29.34 -5.85
C GLU A 291 -9.63 -28.79 -7.04
N VAL A 292 -9.10 -27.78 -7.71
CA VAL A 292 -9.68 -27.21 -8.91
C VAL A 292 -8.88 -27.74 -10.10
N GLY A 293 -9.52 -28.52 -10.97
CA GLY A 293 -8.82 -29.13 -12.10
C GLY A 293 -8.14 -28.10 -13.02
N VAL A 294 -7.14 -28.56 -13.78
CA VAL A 294 -6.26 -27.78 -14.70
C VAL A 294 -6.99 -26.75 -15.58
N ASN A 295 -8.20 -27.06 -16.06
CA ASN A 295 -8.96 -26.16 -16.94
C ASN A 295 -9.47 -24.90 -16.22
N MET A 296 -9.55 -24.96 -14.89
CA MET A 296 -10.05 -23.87 -14.07
C MET A 296 -8.92 -22.96 -13.61
N THR A 297 -7.75 -23.50 -13.32
CA THR A 297 -6.55 -22.71 -13.03
C THR A 297 -6.20 -21.82 -14.25
N GLY A 298 -6.24 -22.39 -15.45
CA GLY A 298 -6.04 -21.62 -16.69
C GLY A 298 -7.08 -20.49 -16.89
N PHE A 299 -8.35 -20.70 -16.53
CA PHE A 299 -9.35 -19.62 -16.56
C PHE A 299 -9.05 -18.52 -15.54
N VAL A 300 -8.67 -18.89 -14.31
CA VAL A 300 -8.33 -17.93 -13.25
C VAL A 300 -7.11 -17.08 -13.66
N PHE A 301 -6.09 -17.68 -14.27
CA PHE A 301 -4.97 -16.90 -14.80
C PHE A 301 -5.40 -15.98 -15.94
N ALA A 302 -6.17 -16.48 -16.91
CA ALA A 302 -6.60 -15.68 -18.06
C ALA A 302 -7.47 -14.47 -17.66
N ILE A 303 -8.35 -14.62 -16.65
CA ILE A 303 -9.15 -13.49 -16.16
C ILE A 303 -8.30 -12.48 -15.38
N CYS A 304 -7.33 -12.94 -14.58
CA CYS A 304 -6.41 -12.07 -13.85
C CYS A 304 -5.49 -11.29 -14.80
N GLU A 305 -4.89 -11.96 -15.77
CA GLU A 305 -4.06 -11.35 -16.81
C GLU A 305 -4.83 -10.23 -17.51
N LYS A 306 -6.05 -10.52 -17.95
CA LYS A 306 -6.91 -9.52 -18.57
C LYS A 306 -7.24 -8.34 -17.64
N TRP A 307 -7.54 -8.57 -16.36
CA TRP A 307 -7.77 -7.49 -15.40
C TRP A 307 -6.54 -6.59 -15.28
N VAL A 308 -5.33 -7.14 -15.23
CA VAL A 308 -4.11 -6.34 -15.12
C VAL A 308 -3.77 -5.59 -16.41
N LEU A 309 -4.07 -6.16 -17.57
CA LEU A 309 -3.80 -5.54 -18.87
C LEU A 309 -4.82 -4.46 -19.27
N GLU A 310 -6.11 -4.67 -18.98
CA GLU A 310 -7.19 -3.79 -19.45
C GLU A 310 -7.59 -2.70 -18.43
N LEU A 311 -7.31 -2.88 -17.13
CA LEU A 311 -7.69 -1.91 -16.11
C LEU A 311 -6.61 -0.84 -15.90
N GLU A 312 -7.05 0.41 -15.78
CA GLU A 312 -6.17 1.56 -15.54
C GLU A 312 -5.88 1.75 -14.05
N ILE A 313 -4.60 1.73 -13.67
CA ILE A 313 -4.19 1.91 -12.25
C ILE A 313 -4.57 3.29 -11.69
N GLY A 314 -4.76 4.29 -12.56
CA GLY A 314 -5.21 5.62 -12.18
C GLY A 314 -6.61 5.64 -11.57
N ASP A 315 -7.52 4.77 -12.02
CA ASP A 315 -8.89 4.70 -11.52
C ASP A 315 -8.93 4.06 -10.11
N PRO A 316 -9.40 4.79 -9.08
CA PRO A 316 -9.54 4.24 -7.72
C PRO A 316 -10.40 2.97 -7.65
N GLN A 317 -11.41 2.80 -8.50
CA GLN A 317 -12.25 1.59 -8.48
C GLN A 317 -11.52 0.40 -9.11
N ALA A 318 -10.77 0.62 -10.19
CA ALA A 318 -9.90 -0.39 -10.78
C ALA A 318 -8.81 -0.87 -9.80
N ARG A 319 -8.23 0.03 -9.00
CA ARG A 319 -7.24 -0.32 -7.95
C ARG A 319 -7.77 -1.37 -6.97
N VAL A 320 -9.07 -1.34 -6.64
CA VAL A 320 -9.68 -2.36 -5.76
C VAL A 320 -9.68 -3.73 -6.43
N VAL A 321 -10.00 -3.81 -7.73
CA VAL A 321 -9.94 -5.07 -8.48
C VAL A 321 -8.50 -5.58 -8.54
N LEU A 322 -7.55 -4.69 -8.90
CA LEU A 322 -6.13 -5.01 -8.98
C LEU A 322 -5.58 -5.51 -7.64
N TYR A 323 -5.96 -4.88 -6.53
CA TYR A 323 -5.60 -5.35 -5.18
C TYR A 323 -6.09 -6.79 -4.92
N GLU A 324 -7.35 -7.09 -5.22
CA GLU A 324 -7.89 -8.44 -5.06
C GLU A 324 -7.18 -9.45 -5.97
N VAL A 325 -6.81 -9.05 -7.20
CA VAL A 325 -6.03 -9.88 -8.14
C VAL A 325 -4.63 -10.18 -7.61
N LEU A 326 -3.92 -9.19 -7.08
CA LEU A 326 -2.60 -9.40 -6.47
C LEU A 326 -2.67 -10.40 -5.30
N LEU A 327 -3.69 -10.27 -4.44
CA LEU A 327 -3.91 -11.23 -3.35
C LEU A 327 -4.28 -12.63 -3.86
N LEU A 328 -5.04 -12.73 -4.94
CA LEU A 328 -5.36 -14.00 -5.58
C LEU A 328 -4.10 -14.66 -6.17
N TRP A 329 -3.25 -13.91 -6.86
CA TRP A 329 -1.97 -14.40 -7.37
C TRP A 329 -1.03 -14.86 -6.26
N ARG A 330 -0.90 -14.06 -5.18
CA ARG A 330 -0.14 -14.47 -3.99
C ARG A 330 -0.67 -15.79 -3.42
N GLY A 331 -2.00 -15.91 -3.27
CA GLY A 331 -2.64 -17.15 -2.81
C GLY A 331 -2.40 -18.36 -3.73
N LEU A 332 -2.34 -18.15 -5.05
CA LEU A 332 -2.02 -19.20 -6.02
C LEU A 332 -0.55 -19.65 -5.93
N VAL A 333 0.38 -18.71 -5.79
CA VAL A 333 1.81 -19.01 -5.61
C VAL A 333 2.05 -19.73 -4.28
N ASP A 334 1.42 -19.28 -3.20
CA ASP A 334 1.52 -19.92 -1.89
C ASP A 334 0.94 -21.36 -1.93
N ALA A 335 -0.22 -21.55 -2.57
CA ALA A 335 -0.81 -22.88 -2.75
C ALA A 335 0.08 -23.80 -3.60
N ALA A 336 0.74 -23.27 -4.64
CA ALA A 336 1.65 -24.05 -5.49
C ALA A 336 2.93 -24.46 -4.77
N ARG A 337 3.46 -23.62 -3.86
CA ARG A 337 4.62 -23.97 -3.02
C ARG A 337 4.33 -25.11 -2.05
N GLU A 338 3.10 -25.19 -1.54
CA GLU A 338 2.68 -26.22 -0.60
C GLU A 338 2.33 -27.55 -1.29
N ASP A 339 1.67 -27.51 -2.45
CA ASP A 339 1.33 -28.70 -3.24
C ASP A 339 1.67 -28.51 -4.73
N PRO A 340 2.93 -28.76 -5.12
CA PRO A 340 3.38 -28.58 -6.50
C PRO A 340 2.68 -29.49 -7.51
N GLN A 341 2.22 -30.69 -7.09
CA GLN A 341 1.60 -31.66 -8.01
C GLN A 341 0.20 -31.24 -8.45
N VAL A 342 -0.56 -30.60 -7.56
CA VAL A 342 -1.91 -30.10 -7.86
C VAL A 342 -1.86 -28.81 -8.68
N TRP A 343 -0.84 -27.99 -8.48
CA TRP A 343 -0.72 -26.66 -9.06
C TRP A 343 0.40 -26.52 -10.10
N GLU A 344 0.82 -27.60 -10.76
CA GLU A 344 1.87 -27.60 -11.81
C GLU A 344 1.64 -26.52 -12.90
N THR A 345 0.38 -26.17 -13.17
CA THR A 345 0.04 -25.10 -14.13
C THR A 345 0.48 -23.71 -13.68
N VAL A 346 0.58 -23.46 -12.37
CA VAL A 346 1.02 -22.17 -11.80
C VAL A 346 2.47 -21.88 -12.17
N GLU A 347 3.33 -22.89 -12.12
CA GLU A 347 4.75 -22.75 -12.51
C GLU A 347 4.89 -22.25 -13.95
N ARG A 348 4.03 -22.71 -14.86
CA ARG A 348 4.03 -22.27 -16.27
C ARG A 348 3.64 -20.80 -16.45
N HIS A 349 2.90 -20.24 -15.50
CA HIS A 349 2.45 -18.86 -15.52
C HIS A 349 3.27 -17.95 -14.60
N GLU A 350 4.20 -18.48 -13.80
CA GLU A 350 4.97 -17.69 -12.81
C GLU A 350 5.76 -16.56 -13.47
N GLN A 351 6.46 -16.85 -14.59
CA GLN A 351 7.20 -15.84 -15.34
C GLN A 351 6.27 -14.73 -15.85
N GLN A 352 5.11 -15.11 -16.42
CA GLN A 352 4.12 -14.15 -16.91
C GLN A 352 3.56 -13.30 -15.77
N VAL A 353 3.25 -13.89 -14.61
CA VAL A 353 2.78 -13.14 -13.44
C VAL A 353 3.83 -12.10 -13.03
N GLN A 354 5.11 -12.46 -12.99
CA GLN A 354 6.18 -11.52 -12.66
C GLN A 354 6.34 -10.38 -13.68
N GLU A 355 6.19 -10.67 -14.99
CA GLU A 355 6.16 -9.65 -16.04
C GLU A 355 5.01 -8.65 -15.81
N HIS A 356 3.80 -9.14 -15.56
CA HIS A 356 2.62 -8.30 -15.33
C HIS A 356 2.71 -7.51 -14.01
N VAL A 357 3.23 -8.11 -12.94
CA VAL A 357 3.46 -7.43 -11.66
C VAL A 357 4.48 -6.31 -11.83
N LEU A 358 5.57 -6.56 -12.55
CA LEU A 358 6.56 -5.51 -12.86
C LEU A 358 5.91 -4.39 -13.67
N GLU A 359 5.21 -4.70 -14.76
CA GLU A 359 4.52 -3.68 -15.56
C GLU A 359 3.54 -2.83 -14.74
N LEU A 360 2.77 -3.48 -13.85
CA LEU A 360 1.84 -2.79 -12.97
C LEU A 360 2.56 -1.90 -11.96
N PHE A 361 3.67 -2.36 -11.39
CA PHE A 361 4.51 -1.58 -10.49
C PHE A 361 5.09 -0.35 -11.18
N LEU A 362 5.58 -0.49 -12.41
CA LEU A 362 6.10 0.63 -13.21
C LEU A 362 5.03 1.68 -13.51
N LYS A 363 3.78 1.25 -13.73
CA LYS A 363 2.62 2.15 -13.92
C LYS A 363 2.15 2.82 -12.62
N ALA A 364 2.61 2.40 -11.44
CA ALA A 364 2.24 3.04 -10.17
C ALA A 364 2.71 4.51 -10.07
N GLY A 365 3.69 4.91 -10.89
CA GLY A 365 4.10 6.31 -11.03
C GLY A 365 3.03 7.21 -11.65
N ASP A 366 2.02 6.65 -12.33
CA ASP A 366 0.93 7.41 -12.97
C ASP A 366 -0.16 7.85 -11.98
N ILE A 367 -0.05 7.45 -10.71
CA ILE A 367 -1.03 7.82 -9.68
C ILE A 367 -0.81 9.29 -9.30
N GLN A 368 -1.62 10.19 -9.86
CA GLN A 368 -1.53 11.66 -9.71
C GLN A 368 -2.03 12.20 -8.36
N ASP A 369 -2.37 11.35 -7.41
CA ASP A 369 -2.93 11.74 -6.10
C ASP A 369 -1.82 12.34 -5.21
N HIS A 370 -1.48 13.61 -5.44
CA HIS A 370 -0.55 14.41 -4.61
C HIS A 370 -1.23 14.90 -3.33
N ALA A 371 -1.46 13.98 -2.40
CA ALA A 371 -1.93 14.17 -1.03
C ALA A 371 -1.26 13.08 -0.15
N PRO A 372 -1.28 13.14 1.20
CA PRO A 372 -0.89 11.97 1.98
C PRO A 372 -1.65 10.75 1.46
N THR A 373 -0.90 9.69 1.13
CA THR A 373 -1.48 8.49 0.52
C THR A 373 -2.54 7.94 1.44
N ALA A 374 -3.80 7.95 1.00
CA ALA A 374 -4.89 7.36 1.77
C ALA A 374 -4.52 5.91 2.12
N THR A 375 -4.83 5.47 3.34
CA THR A 375 -4.46 4.15 3.88
C THR A 375 -4.71 2.99 2.90
N PRO A 376 -5.85 2.91 2.17
CA PRO A 376 -6.08 1.83 1.20
C PRO A 376 -5.10 1.84 0.03
N GLN A 377 -4.71 3.02 -0.46
CA GLN A 377 -3.73 3.12 -1.52
C GLN A 377 -2.34 2.72 -1.03
N ALA A 378 -1.98 3.08 0.21
CA ALA A 378 -0.72 2.65 0.79
C ALA A 378 -0.65 1.13 0.91
N ILE A 379 -1.72 0.47 1.38
CA ILE A 379 -1.82 -1.00 1.46
C ILE A 379 -1.67 -1.65 0.09
N PHE A 380 -2.34 -1.11 -0.93
CA PHE A 380 -2.21 -1.62 -2.31
C PHE A 380 -0.79 -1.50 -2.84
N LEU A 381 -0.17 -0.32 -2.67
CA LEU A 381 1.20 -0.06 -3.13
C LEU A 381 2.23 -0.94 -2.41
N THR A 382 2.06 -1.14 -1.10
CA THR A 382 2.89 -2.06 -0.32
C THR A 382 2.81 -3.49 -0.84
N LEU A 383 1.60 -4.01 -1.07
CA LEU A 383 1.43 -5.36 -1.63
C LEU A 383 2.06 -5.47 -3.03
N LEU A 384 1.88 -4.46 -3.88
CA LEU A 384 2.46 -4.44 -5.22
C LEU A 384 4.00 -4.42 -5.18
N ALA A 385 4.58 -3.63 -4.28
CA ALA A 385 6.02 -3.55 -4.07
C ALA A 385 6.62 -4.87 -3.53
N GLU A 386 5.98 -5.49 -2.53
CA GLU A 386 6.36 -6.81 -2.01
C GLU A 386 6.43 -7.86 -3.13
N MET A 387 5.42 -7.88 -4.01
CA MET A 387 5.37 -8.81 -5.12
C MET A 387 6.44 -8.50 -6.19
N ALA A 388 6.64 -7.22 -6.52
CA ALA A 388 7.63 -6.79 -7.51
C ALA A 388 9.09 -7.01 -7.05
N THR A 389 9.35 -7.08 -5.74
CA THR A 389 10.69 -7.35 -5.20
C THR A 389 11.28 -8.67 -5.72
N ASN A 390 10.42 -9.66 -5.96
CA ASN A 390 10.81 -10.99 -6.45
C ASN A 390 10.97 -11.08 -7.98
N THR A 391 10.94 -9.96 -8.71
CA THR A 391 11.07 -9.97 -10.18
C THR A 391 12.39 -10.63 -10.61
N PRO A 392 12.38 -11.66 -11.48
CA PRO A 392 13.59 -12.30 -12.01
C PRO A 392 14.51 -11.34 -12.79
N GLU A 393 15.83 -11.62 -12.78
CA GLU A 393 16.81 -10.75 -13.46
C GLU A 393 16.57 -10.66 -14.97
N ASP A 394 16.20 -11.77 -15.62
CA ASP A 394 15.98 -11.81 -17.06
C ASP A 394 14.87 -10.83 -17.51
N ILE A 395 13.75 -10.78 -16.78
CA ILE A 395 12.62 -9.89 -17.07
C ILE A 395 13.03 -8.43 -16.84
N LEU A 396 13.75 -8.16 -15.75
CA LEU A 396 14.19 -6.82 -15.38
C LEU A 396 15.18 -6.23 -16.40
N LEU A 397 16.14 -7.05 -16.85
CA LEU A 397 17.17 -6.64 -17.79
C LEU A 397 16.66 -6.51 -19.23
N GLN A 398 15.57 -7.20 -19.59
CA GLN A 398 14.89 -7.02 -20.88
C GLN A 398 14.14 -5.68 -20.95
N SER A 399 13.42 -5.32 -19.88
CA SER A 399 12.58 -4.12 -19.83
C SER A 399 13.35 -2.81 -19.60
N LYS A 400 14.49 -2.87 -18.88
CA LYS A 400 15.36 -1.72 -18.52
C LYS A 400 14.61 -0.44 -18.07
N PRO A 401 13.71 -0.52 -17.08
CA PRO A 401 12.79 0.57 -16.74
C PRO A 401 13.42 1.65 -15.82
N VAL A 402 14.62 2.15 -16.15
CA VAL A 402 15.38 3.06 -15.27
C VAL A 402 14.62 4.37 -14.99
N SER A 403 13.92 4.91 -15.99
CA SER A 403 13.15 6.16 -15.85
C SER A 403 11.94 6.01 -14.91
N GLN A 404 11.20 4.91 -15.04
CA GLN A 404 10.03 4.63 -14.21
C GLN A 404 10.44 4.27 -12.78
N LEU A 405 11.49 3.47 -12.59
CA LEU A 405 11.94 3.15 -11.23
C LEU A 405 12.49 4.37 -10.50
N THR A 406 13.19 5.28 -11.19
CA THR A 406 13.67 6.53 -10.58
C THR A 406 12.54 7.50 -10.23
N SER A 407 11.40 7.47 -10.93
CA SER A 407 10.23 8.24 -10.50
C SER A 407 9.53 7.60 -9.30
N LEU A 408 9.48 6.27 -9.22
CA LEU A 408 8.91 5.53 -8.09
C LEU A 408 9.66 5.72 -6.77
N LEU A 409 10.96 6.06 -6.81
CA LEU A 409 11.72 6.46 -5.62
C LEU A 409 11.11 7.64 -4.86
N TYR A 410 10.20 8.40 -5.47
CA TYR A 410 9.56 9.56 -4.86
C TYR A 410 8.06 9.37 -4.59
N LEU A 411 7.52 8.16 -4.83
CA LEU A 411 6.13 7.85 -4.52
C LEU A 411 6.00 7.61 -3.02
N PRO A 412 5.13 8.31 -2.28
CA PRO A 412 5.08 8.28 -0.81
C PRO A 412 4.59 6.95 -0.21
N ASN A 413 5.44 5.92 -0.29
CA ASN A 413 5.27 4.60 0.29
C ASN A 413 6.66 4.00 0.55
N GLU A 414 6.92 3.53 1.77
CA GLU A 414 8.24 3.03 2.17
C GLU A 414 8.67 1.79 1.37
N GLU A 415 7.76 0.83 1.19
CA GLU A 415 8.07 -0.41 0.48
C GLU A 415 8.30 -0.14 -1.02
N VAL A 416 7.54 0.77 -1.63
CA VAL A 416 7.80 1.20 -3.01
C VAL A 416 9.21 1.78 -3.16
N HIS A 417 9.65 2.62 -2.23
CA HIS A 417 11.01 3.17 -2.25
C HIS A 417 12.08 2.07 -2.20
N LYS A 418 11.95 1.13 -1.26
CA LYS A 418 12.88 0.00 -1.08
C LYS A 418 12.93 -0.89 -2.32
N THR A 419 11.77 -1.30 -2.83
CA THR A 419 11.67 -2.14 -4.03
C THR A 419 12.21 -1.44 -5.27
N ALA A 420 11.85 -0.17 -5.50
CA ALA A 420 12.37 0.58 -6.64
C ALA A 420 13.89 0.71 -6.57
N PHE A 421 14.45 0.96 -5.39
CA PHE A 421 15.90 0.99 -5.17
C PHE A 421 16.56 -0.37 -5.43
N SER A 422 16.01 -1.47 -4.90
CA SER A 422 16.61 -2.80 -5.08
C SER A 422 16.64 -3.24 -6.55
N LEU A 423 15.57 -2.95 -7.30
CA LEU A 423 15.50 -3.19 -8.75
C LEU A 423 16.48 -2.29 -9.51
N LEU A 424 16.59 -1.01 -9.17
CA LEU A 424 17.57 -0.10 -9.77
C LEU A 424 19.00 -0.56 -9.53
N ARG A 425 19.31 -1.02 -8.31
CA ARG A 425 20.65 -1.50 -7.94
C ARG A 425 21.07 -2.71 -8.77
N ARG A 426 20.14 -3.65 -9.02
CA ARG A 426 20.36 -4.82 -9.88
C ARG A 426 20.66 -4.41 -11.33
N ILE A 427 19.85 -3.50 -11.90
CA ILE A 427 20.10 -2.96 -13.25
C ILE A 427 21.44 -2.21 -13.31
N THR A 428 21.76 -1.44 -12.27
CA THR A 428 22.97 -0.62 -12.18
C THR A 428 24.22 -1.50 -12.16
N ARG A 429 24.22 -2.61 -11.41
CA ARG A 429 25.35 -3.56 -11.38
C ARG A 429 25.66 -4.11 -12.78
N GLU A 430 24.65 -4.61 -13.50
CA GLU A 430 24.83 -5.14 -14.85
C GLU A 430 25.30 -4.05 -15.83
N TYR A 431 24.72 -2.85 -15.72
CA TYR A 431 25.11 -1.70 -16.54
C TYR A 431 26.58 -1.31 -16.34
N ILE A 432 27.08 -1.28 -15.09
CA ILE A 432 28.47 -0.94 -14.80
C ILE A 432 29.41 -2.01 -15.33
N GLN A 433 29.09 -3.30 -15.17
CA GLN A 433 29.93 -4.39 -15.67
C GLN A 433 30.05 -4.33 -17.20
N ALA A 434 28.93 -4.18 -17.91
CA ALA A 434 28.92 -4.06 -19.36
C ALA A 434 29.65 -2.80 -19.85
N THR A 435 29.47 -1.66 -19.17
CA THR A 435 30.11 -0.38 -19.54
C THR A 435 31.60 -0.39 -19.22
N SER A 436 32.00 -0.99 -18.11
CA SER A 436 33.40 -1.18 -17.71
C SER A 436 34.16 -2.01 -18.74
N LEU A 437 33.59 -3.15 -19.15
CA LEU A 437 34.14 -3.98 -20.21
C LEU A 437 34.24 -3.21 -21.52
N LYS A 438 33.20 -2.46 -21.91
CA LYS A 438 33.20 -1.63 -23.12
C LYS A 438 34.31 -0.57 -23.09
N VAL A 439 34.55 0.06 -21.94
CA VAL A 439 35.61 1.07 -21.78
C VAL A 439 36.99 0.43 -21.85
N GLU A 440 37.22 -0.72 -21.22
CA GLU A 440 38.51 -1.44 -21.29
C GLU A 440 38.80 -2.03 -22.67
N MET A 441 37.77 -2.43 -23.41
CA MET A 441 37.90 -2.93 -24.77
C MET A 441 38.16 -1.83 -25.81
N ARG A 442 38.00 -0.54 -25.47
CA ARG A 442 38.38 0.55 -26.37
C ARG A 442 39.90 0.51 -26.53
N SER A 443 40.37 0.30 -27.76
CA SER A 443 41.80 0.39 -28.06
C SER A 443 42.28 1.81 -27.76
N SER A 444 43.54 1.92 -27.33
CA SER A 444 44.22 3.19 -27.02
C SER A 444 44.30 4.18 -28.19
N GLU A 445 43.77 3.81 -29.37
CA GLU A 445 43.84 4.57 -30.62
C GLU A 445 42.57 5.36 -30.95
N ASP A 446 41.49 5.22 -30.16
CA ASP A 446 40.23 5.96 -30.37
C ASP A 446 39.87 6.92 -29.20
N PRO A 447 40.69 7.95 -28.93
CA PRO A 447 40.47 8.92 -27.84
C PRO A 447 39.29 9.87 -28.09
N THR A 448 38.58 9.75 -29.22
CA THR A 448 37.42 10.58 -29.57
C THR A 448 36.07 9.96 -29.20
N GLY A 449 36.06 8.73 -28.68
CA GLY A 449 34.85 8.10 -28.18
C GLY A 449 34.22 8.93 -27.07
N ALA A 450 32.92 9.24 -27.21
CA ALA A 450 32.18 10.03 -26.22
C ALA A 450 32.43 9.51 -24.79
N GLU A 451 32.70 10.44 -23.87
CA GLU A 451 32.83 10.15 -22.44
C GLU A 451 31.53 9.49 -21.96
N GLU A 452 31.65 8.30 -21.36
CA GLU A 452 30.49 7.60 -20.80
C GLU A 452 29.95 8.42 -19.61
N LYS A 453 28.67 8.79 -19.68
CA LYS A 453 27.98 9.61 -18.68
C LYS A 453 27.01 8.76 -17.88
N LEU A 454 26.65 9.27 -16.69
CA LEU A 454 25.60 8.68 -15.86
C LEU A 454 24.25 8.75 -16.60
N PRO A 455 23.37 7.74 -16.45
CA PRO A 455 22.03 7.76 -17.04
C PRO A 455 21.23 9.01 -16.64
N GLU A 456 20.58 9.66 -17.62
CA GLU A 456 19.81 10.90 -17.41
C GLU A 456 18.73 10.78 -16.33
N ALA A 457 18.06 9.62 -16.25
CA ALA A 457 17.03 9.35 -15.25
C ALA A 457 17.58 9.41 -13.80
N VAL A 458 18.76 8.81 -13.58
CA VAL A 458 19.45 8.83 -12.27
C VAL A 458 19.89 10.26 -11.92
N VAL A 459 20.43 10.98 -12.91
CA VAL A 459 20.80 12.39 -12.76
C VAL A 459 19.62 13.27 -12.41
N LYS A 460 18.47 13.08 -13.08
CA LYS A 460 17.23 13.81 -12.82
C LYS A 460 16.73 13.54 -11.41
N GLY A 461 16.83 12.30 -10.93
CA GLY A 461 16.53 11.93 -9.55
C GLY A 461 17.41 12.69 -8.56
N ALA A 462 18.73 12.67 -8.74
CA ALA A 462 19.67 13.35 -7.84
C ALA A 462 19.58 14.89 -7.87
N LYS A 463 19.01 15.47 -8.93
CA LYS A 463 18.76 16.92 -9.09
C LYS A 463 17.40 17.39 -8.60
N LYS A 464 16.54 16.48 -8.13
CA LYS A 464 15.20 16.87 -7.69
C LYS A 464 15.32 17.77 -6.46
N GLU A 465 14.59 18.88 -6.47
CA GLU A 465 14.55 19.81 -5.35
C GLU A 465 13.89 19.13 -4.15
N VAL A 466 14.58 19.18 -3.01
CA VAL A 466 14.06 18.76 -1.71
C VAL A 466 14.00 20.01 -0.84
N ALA A 467 13.23 19.94 0.25
CA ALA A 467 13.09 21.08 1.14
C ALA A 467 14.46 21.60 1.61
N ASP A 468 14.64 22.91 1.52
CA ASP A 468 15.87 23.57 1.92
C ASP A 468 16.17 23.32 3.39
N VAL A 469 17.46 23.17 3.68
CA VAL A 469 17.99 23.04 5.04
C VAL A 469 18.00 24.44 5.70
N GLU A 470 16.83 25.06 5.84
CA GLU A 470 16.67 26.26 6.65
C GLU A 470 16.40 25.88 8.11
N VAL A 471 16.97 26.67 9.02
CA VAL A 471 17.04 26.38 10.46
C VAL A 471 15.64 26.26 11.09
N GLY A 472 15.31 25.07 11.60
CA GLY A 472 14.41 24.89 12.75
C GLY A 472 12.92 24.69 12.48
N VAL A 473 12.48 24.49 11.23
CA VAL A 473 11.03 24.37 10.91
C VAL A 473 10.69 23.16 10.04
N VAL A 474 11.62 22.63 9.25
CA VAL A 474 11.33 21.58 8.26
C VAL A 474 11.78 20.20 8.75
N ASP A 475 10.85 19.26 8.78
CA ASP A 475 11.18 17.84 8.93
C ASP A 475 11.84 17.33 7.63
N LEU A 476 13.13 17.03 7.71
CA LEU A 476 13.88 16.47 6.58
C LEU A 476 13.58 14.98 6.38
N ALA A 477 13.06 14.28 7.41
CA ALA A 477 12.76 12.85 7.40
C ALA A 477 11.42 12.53 6.72
N THR A 478 11.28 12.94 5.45
CA THR A 478 10.06 12.77 4.65
C THR A 478 10.22 11.71 3.59
N HIS A 479 9.11 11.24 3.00
CA HIS A 479 9.16 10.32 1.85
C HIS A 479 9.95 10.92 0.68
N ALA A 480 9.79 12.22 0.41
CA ALA A 480 10.57 12.91 -0.62
C ALA A 480 12.08 12.95 -0.27
N GLY A 481 12.40 13.15 1.01
CA GLY A 481 13.75 13.09 1.53
C GLY A 481 14.39 11.72 1.37
N PHE A 482 13.66 10.66 1.72
CA PHE A 482 14.15 9.29 1.54
C PHE A 482 14.39 8.98 0.06
N GLY A 483 13.46 9.32 -0.82
CA GLY A 483 13.62 9.18 -2.27
C GLY A 483 14.83 9.91 -2.85
N TYR A 484 15.16 11.08 -2.29
CA TYR A 484 16.35 11.84 -2.66
C TYR A 484 17.65 11.14 -2.23
N LEU A 485 17.72 10.67 -0.98
CA LEU A 485 18.87 9.91 -0.49
C LEU A 485 19.06 8.61 -1.27
N LEU A 486 17.99 7.89 -1.60
CA LEU A 486 18.03 6.70 -2.44
C LEU A 486 18.49 7.02 -3.87
N SER A 487 18.07 8.16 -4.44
CA SER A 487 18.54 8.60 -5.76
C SER A 487 20.06 8.83 -5.78
N TRP A 488 20.61 9.44 -4.72
CA TRP A 488 22.05 9.58 -4.55
C TRP A 488 22.76 8.25 -4.30
N MET A 489 22.11 7.32 -3.60
CA MET A 489 22.65 5.98 -3.40
C MET A 489 22.80 5.23 -4.72
N VAL A 490 21.78 5.26 -5.60
CA VAL A 490 21.86 4.70 -6.96
C VAL A 490 22.93 5.40 -7.79
N LEU A 491 23.05 6.73 -7.69
CA LEU A 491 24.12 7.47 -8.36
C LEU A 491 25.50 7.00 -7.90
N LEU A 492 25.70 6.81 -6.61
CA LEU A 492 26.95 6.33 -6.04
C LEU A 492 27.20 4.85 -6.33
N ASP A 493 26.16 4.04 -6.57
CA ASP A 493 26.30 2.65 -7.01
C ASP A 493 27.03 2.57 -8.37
N HIS A 494 26.92 3.58 -9.23
CA HIS A 494 27.67 3.66 -10.50
C HIS A 494 29.19 3.74 -10.30
N PHE A 495 29.68 4.11 -9.12
CA PHE A 495 31.11 4.13 -8.82
C PHE A 495 31.62 2.81 -8.26
N GLU A 496 30.73 1.92 -7.80
CA GLU A 496 31.08 0.60 -7.28
C GLU A 496 31.54 -0.28 -8.44
N ASP A 497 32.70 -0.94 -8.30
CA ASP A 497 33.32 -1.80 -9.32
C ASP A 497 33.59 -1.18 -10.70
N ALA A 498 33.35 0.12 -10.88
CA ALA A 498 33.69 0.84 -12.10
C ALA A 498 35.22 0.97 -12.27
N THR A 499 35.66 0.89 -13.53
CA THR A 499 37.07 1.06 -13.91
C THR A 499 37.57 2.46 -13.59
N PHE A 500 38.89 2.63 -13.48
CA PHE A 500 39.50 3.92 -13.17
C PHE A 500 39.07 5.03 -14.15
N GLN A 501 39.07 4.72 -15.45
CA GLN A 501 38.65 5.67 -16.48
C GLN A 501 37.16 5.99 -16.39
N LEU A 502 36.31 5.00 -16.13
CA LEU A 502 34.87 5.22 -15.98
C LEU A 502 34.55 6.09 -14.76
N LYS A 503 35.24 5.86 -13.63
CA LYS A 503 35.17 6.71 -12.43
C LYS A 503 35.56 8.15 -12.73
N ALA A 504 36.63 8.37 -13.48
CA ALA A 504 37.06 9.71 -13.86
C ALA A 504 35.98 10.46 -14.69
N ASN A 505 35.35 9.76 -15.65
CA ASN A 505 34.24 10.32 -16.43
C ASN A 505 33.04 10.67 -15.54
N TYR A 506 32.67 9.80 -14.60
CA TYR A 506 31.58 10.07 -13.67
C TYR A 506 31.87 11.22 -12.71
N ILE A 507 33.10 11.36 -12.20
CA ILE A 507 33.52 12.53 -11.40
C ILE A 507 33.34 13.82 -12.21
N SER A 508 33.82 13.85 -13.46
CA SER A 508 33.67 14.99 -14.37
C SER A 508 32.19 15.32 -14.61
N HIS A 509 31.38 14.30 -14.84
CA HIS A 509 29.95 14.48 -15.06
C HIS A 509 29.26 15.04 -13.81
N VAL A 510 29.43 14.43 -12.63
CA VAL A 510 28.82 14.90 -11.36
C VAL A 510 29.25 16.34 -11.06
N ARG A 511 30.51 16.70 -11.32
CA ARG A 511 30.96 18.09 -11.21
C ARG A 511 30.16 19.04 -12.10
N SER A 512 29.91 18.67 -13.36
CA SER A 512 29.12 19.48 -14.29
C SER A 512 27.65 19.62 -13.89
N LEU A 513 27.13 18.74 -13.03
CA LEU A 513 25.74 18.77 -12.59
C LEU A 513 25.44 19.86 -11.57
N ASP A 514 26.46 20.29 -10.82
CA ASP A 514 26.37 21.26 -9.71
C ASP A 514 25.32 20.90 -8.63
N ALA A 515 25.04 19.59 -8.48
CA ALA A 515 24.05 19.08 -7.53
C ALA A 515 24.65 18.72 -6.15
N LEU A 516 25.98 18.55 -6.08
CA LEU A 516 26.67 18.09 -4.88
C LEU A 516 26.58 19.04 -3.68
N PRO A 517 26.68 20.38 -3.85
CA PRO A 517 26.62 21.29 -2.70
C PRO A 517 25.33 21.15 -1.89
N HIS A 518 24.18 21.16 -2.58
CA HIS A 518 22.87 21.01 -1.95
C HIS A 518 22.71 19.63 -1.29
N PHE A 519 23.21 18.57 -1.93
CA PHE A 519 23.23 17.23 -1.34
C PHE A 519 24.02 17.17 -0.03
N LEU A 520 25.23 17.74 0.00
CA LEU A 520 26.06 17.74 1.19
C LEU A 520 25.41 18.54 2.33
N GLU A 521 24.83 19.70 2.02
CA GLU A 521 24.07 20.49 2.99
C GLU A 521 22.88 19.70 3.56
N TYR A 522 22.13 18.99 2.71
CA TYR A 522 21.03 18.10 3.10
C TYR A 522 21.49 16.96 4.03
N VAL A 523 22.56 16.27 3.66
CA VAL A 523 23.18 15.21 4.47
C VAL A 523 23.65 15.74 5.83
N PHE A 524 24.31 16.89 5.88
CA PHE A 524 24.74 17.50 7.15
C PHE A 524 23.56 18.04 7.97
N GLY A 525 22.48 18.48 7.31
CA GLY A 525 21.20 18.79 7.95
C GLY A 525 20.64 17.60 8.74
N LEU A 526 20.56 16.43 8.10
CA LEU A 526 20.12 15.18 8.74
C LEU A 526 21.03 14.71 9.88
N LEU A 527 22.33 14.98 9.76
CA LEU A 527 23.31 14.65 10.81
C LEU A 527 23.36 15.70 11.93
N GLY A 528 22.69 16.84 11.79
CA GLY A 528 22.77 17.96 12.73
C GLY A 528 24.16 18.65 12.76
N VAL A 529 24.98 18.49 11.71
CA VAL A 529 26.34 19.04 11.64
C VAL A 529 26.30 20.47 11.11
N GLY A 530 26.87 21.42 11.86
CA GLY A 530 26.93 22.84 11.45
C GLY A 530 25.65 23.64 11.71
N TRP A 531 24.68 23.06 12.42
CA TRP A 531 23.38 23.66 12.74
C TRP A 531 23.16 23.81 14.26
N ALA A 532 22.01 24.35 14.67
CA ALA A 532 21.69 24.58 16.08
C ALA A 532 21.44 23.29 16.88
N ALA A 533 21.08 22.19 16.21
CA ALA A 533 20.93 20.88 16.82
C ALA A 533 22.29 20.24 17.15
N ALA A 534 22.32 19.37 18.17
CA ALA A 534 23.51 18.59 18.46
C ALA A 534 23.76 17.56 17.33
N PRO A 535 25.02 17.42 16.85
CA PRO A 535 25.34 16.41 15.84
C PRO A 535 25.00 14.99 16.33
N PHE A 536 24.51 14.16 15.41
CA PHE A 536 24.25 12.75 15.66
C PHE A 536 25.56 12.02 16.04
N ASP A 537 25.53 11.18 17.07
CA ASP A 537 26.72 10.46 17.51
C ASP A 537 26.87 9.12 16.79
N LEU A 538 27.87 9.01 15.91
CA LEU A 538 28.18 7.80 15.15
C LEU A 538 29.04 6.78 15.91
N SER A 539 29.45 7.06 17.17
CA SER A 539 30.40 6.21 17.90
C SER A 539 29.96 4.75 18.11
N ARG A 540 28.66 4.48 18.05
CA ARG A 540 28.05 3.16 18.28
C ARG A 540 27.54 2.48 17.03
N TRP A 541 27.77 3.06 15.86
CA TRP A 541 27.13 2.66 14.63
C TRP A 541 28.16 2.34 13.54
N ASP A 542 27.96 1.23 12.84
CA ASP A 542 28.65 0.99 11.57
C ASP A 542 27.87 1.71 10.47
N PHE A 543 28.53 2.66 9.80
CA PHE A 543 27.98 3.40 8.66
C PHE A 543 28.67 3.02 7.34
N GLN A 544 29.62 2.08 7.35
CA GLN A 544 30.30 1.61 6.13
C GLN A 544 29.38 0.72 5.29
N SER A 545 28.50 -0.02 5.97
CA SER A 545 27.45 -0.81 5.36
C SER A 545 26.08 -0.24 5.78
N PHE A 546 25.14 -0.21 4.84
CA PHE A 546 23.77 0.23 5.12
C PHE A 546 22.80 -0.71 4.41
N ASP A 547 21.84 -1.24 5.17
CA ASP A 547 20.78 -2.08 4.64
C ASP A 547 19.50 -1.24 4.47
N VAL A 548 19.09 -1.09 3.22
CA VAL A 548 17.89 -0.33 2.84
C VAL A 548 16.62 -1.12 3.14
N GLU A 549 16.68 -2.46 3.12
CA GLU A 549 15.52 -3.30 3.39
C GLU A 549 15.13 -3.21 4.88
N ALA A 550 16.12 -3.14 5.76
CA ALA A 550 15.96 -2.97 7.21
C ALA A 550 15.66 -1.53 7.66
N PHE A 551 15.61 -0.55 6.74
CA PHE A 551 15.27 0.82 7.08
C PHE A 551 13.79 0.96 7.44
N GLU A 552 13.49 1.83 8.41
CA GLU A 552 12.12 2.19 8.81
C GLU A 552 11.97 3.71 8.81
N MET A 553 10.94 4.23 8.13
CA MET A 553 10.70 5.68 8.04
C MET A 553 10.42 6.33 9.40
N SER A 554 9.84 5.59 10.34
CA SER A 554 9.51 6.05 11.70
C SER A 554 10.74 6.10 12.63
N SER A 555 11.88 5.57 12.18
CA SER A 555 13.10 5.50 12.98
C SER A 555 13.78 6.86 13.11
N THR A 556 14.05 7.28 14.34
CA THR A 556 14.82 8.50 14.63
C THR A 556 16.31 8.38 14.28
N VAL A 557 16.78 7.17 14.01
CA VAL A 557 18.19 6.85 13.73
C VAL A 557 18.43 6.52 12.25
N GLY A 558 17.42 6.00 11.55
CA GLY A 558 17.56 5.53 10.16
C GLY A 558 18.09 6.61 9.22
N PHE A 559 17.49 7.80 9.23
CA PHE A 559 17.90 8.90 8.35
C PHE A 559 19.32 9.41 8.62
N PRO A 560 19.73 9.70 9.87
CA PRO A 560 21.11 10.03 10.19
C PRO A 560 22.12 8.97 9.74
N LEU A 561 21.81 7.68 9.90
CA LEU A 561 22.71 6.60 9.46
C LEU A 561 22.82 6.51 7.94
N LEU A 562 21.70 6.64 7.22
CA LEU A 562 21.73 6.69 5.75
C LEU A 562 22.54 7.89 5.25
N ALA A 563 22.36 9.06 5.88
CA ALA A 563 23.13 10.26 5.58
C ALA A 563 24.63 10.07 5.84
N ALA A 564 25.00 9.45 6.98
CA ALA A 564 26.38 9.11 7.29
C ALA A 564 26.99 8.14 6.27
N HIS A 565 26.24 7.10 5.89
CA HIS A 565 26.66 6.13 4.89
C HIS A 565 26.92 6.79 3.53
N LEU A 566 26.00 7.65 3.08
CA LEU A 566 26.14 8.40 1.84
C LEU A 566 27.35 9.35 1.87
N TYR A 567 27.60 10.01 3.00
CA TYR A 567 28.79 10.83 3.18
C TYR A 567 30.08 10.00 3.12
N TRP A 568 30.11 8.83 3.76
CA TRP A 568 31.24 7.90 3.65
C TRP A 568 31.48 7.45 2.19
N ARG A 569 30.41 7.13 1.46
CA ARG A 569 30.50 6.72 0.05
C ARG A 569 31.06 7.82 -0.86
N ILE A 570 30.60 9.07 -0.72
CA ILE A 570 31.12 10.16 -1.56
C ILE A 570 32.60 10.48 -1.24
N LEU A 571 33.01 10.38 0.04
CA LEU A 571 34.41 10.53 0.43
C LEU A 571 35.29 9.44 -0.18
N ARG A 572 34.79 8.21 -0.29
CA ARG A 572 35.51 7.08 -0.88
C ARG A 572 35.56 7.15 -2.41
N HIS A 573 34.45 7.50 -3.07
CA HIS A 573 34.35 7.42 -4.53
C HIS A 573 34.74 8.72 -5.25
N ALA A 574 34.49 9.89 -4.65
CA ALA A 574 34.74 11.18 -5.27
C ALA A 574 35.26 12.24 -4.27
N PRO A 575 36.37 11.98 -3.54
CA PRO A 575 36.93 12.91 -2.55
C PRO A 575 37.32 14.27 -3.16
N SER A 576 37.69 14.29 -4.45
CA SER A 576 38.03 15.52 -5.17
C SER A 576 36.84 16.49 -5.24
N LEU A 577 35.62 15.99 -5.40
CA LEU A 577 34.42 16.84 -5.46
C LEU A 577 34.08 17.40 -4.08
N VAL A 578 34.20 16.60 -3.03
CA VAL A 578 34.01 17.06 -1.64
C VAL A 578 35.04 18.15 -1.29
N ARG A 579 36.29 18.00 -1.73
CA ARG A 579 37.34 19.01 -1.53
C ARG A 579 37.04 20.32 -2.28
N ILE A 580 36.49 20.24 -3.49
CA ILE A 580 36.07 21.43 -4.24
C ILE A 580 34.95 22.15 -3.49
N TRP A 581 33.90 21.42 -3.10
CA TRP A 581 32.81 21.98 -2.29
C TRP A 581 33.33 22.63 -1.00
N TRP A 582 34.24 21.98 -0.30
CA TRP A 582 34.85 22.50 0.93
C TRP A 582 35.50 23.86 0.72
N MET A 583 36.27 24.01 -0.36
CA MET A 583 36.99 25.24 -0.70
C MET A 583 36.05 26.36 -1.15
N GLU A 584 34.92 26.01 -1.77
CA GLU A 584 33.93 26.95 -2.31
C GLU A 584 32.80 27.29 -1.31
N CYS A 585 32.65 26.50 -0.25
CA CYS A 585 31.60 26.69 0.76
C CYS A 585 31.80 28.01 1.52
N LYS A 586 30.80 28.88 1.44
CA LYS A 586 30.81 30.20 2.09
C LYS A 586 30.50 30.13 3.60
N ASN A 587 29.83 29.07 4.05
CA ASN A 587 29.46 28.92 5.45
C ASN A 587 30.64 28.39 6.27
N ARG A 588 31.37 29.29 6.92
CA ARG A 588 32.55 28.93 7.72
C ARG A 588 32.22 28.06 8.94
N GLN A 589 31.05 28.25 9.55
CA GLN A 589 30.63 27.43 10.68
C GLN A 589 30.34 25.99 10.26
N LEU A 590 29.66 25.81 9.13
CA LEU A 590 29.41 24.49 8.56
C LEU A 590 30.72 23.78 8.24
N THR A 591 31.64 24.43 7.51
CA THR A 591 32.95 23.82 7.19
C THR A 591 33.72 23.41 8.45
N LEU A 592 33.85 24.27 9.47
CA LEU A 592 34.52 23.90 10.72
C LEU A 592 33.86 22.70 11.43
N ALA A 593 32.53 22.65 11.44
CA ALA A 593 31.79 21.56 12.05
C ALA A 593 31.99 20.24 11.29
N VAL A 594 31.94 20.29 9.95
CA VAL A 594 32.22 19.13 9.10
C VAL A 594 33.67 18.68 9.29
N GLU A 595 34.65 19.58 9.47
CA GLU A 595 36.06 19.24 9.71
C GLU A 595 36.18 18.32 10.93
N SER A 596 35.63 18.80 12.04
CA SER A 596 35.69 18.13 13.33
C SER A 596 34.92 16.81 13.30
N TYR A 597 33.80 16.76 12.57
CA TYR A 597 32.96 15.57 12.45
C TYR A 597 33.63 14.49 11.59
N THR A 598 34.23 14.88 10.47
CA THR A 598 34.96 13.99 9.56
C THR A 598 36.21 13.44 10.22
N GLU A 599 36.99 14.29 10.92
CA GLU A 599 38.16 13.85 11.69
C GLU A 599 37.79 12.83 12.76
N LYS A 600 36.69 13.08 13.49
CA LYS A 600 36.26 12.23 14.60
C LYS A 600 35.75 10.85 14.18
N TYR A 601 34.96 10.77 13.10
CA TYR A 601 34.23 9.54 12.75
C TYR A 601 34.69 8.88 11.44
N PHE A 602 35.11 9.65 10.43
CA PHE A 602 35.31 9.13 9.07
C PHE A 602 36.79 8.91 8.73
N SER A 603 37.69 9.79 9.20
CA SER A 603 39.11 9.75 8.82
C SER A 603 39.79 8.42 9.17
N SER A 604 39.59 7.91 10.40
CA SER A 604 40.19 6.65 10.83
C SER A 604 39.70 5.46 10.02
N GLU A 605 38.40 5.42 9.70
CA GLU A 605 37.82 4.32 8.91
C GLU A 605 38.24 4.37 7.44
N LEU A 606 38.28 5.56 6.82
CA LEU A 606 38.77 5.72 5.45
C LEU A 606 40.23 5.26 5.31
N ILE A 607 41.10 5.69 6.22
CA ILE A 607 42.50 5.25 6.24
C ILE A 607 42.58 3.73 6.40
N ARG A 608 41.80 3.16 7.32
CA ARG A 608 41.79 1.72 7.55
C ARG A 608 41.34 0.94 6.31
N THR A 609 40.28 1.39 5.64
CA THR A 609 39.78 0.78 4.40
C THR A 609 40.85 0.80 3.30
N GLU A 610 41.54 1.93 3.10
CA GLU A 610 42.61 2.02 2.08
C GLU A 610 43.81 1.13 2.42
N LEU A 611 44.22 1.08 3.69
CA LEU A 611 45.29 0.18 4.14
C LEU A 611 44.89 -1.30 3.97
N ASP A 612 43.62 -1.63 4.23
CA ASP A 612 43.09 -2.98 4.00
C ASP A 612 43.21 -3.38 2.52
N LEU A 613 42.77 -2.51 1.59
CA LEU A 613 42.89 -2.74 0.15
C LEU A 613 44.35 -2.98 -0.27
N LEU A 614 45.30 -2.20 0.25
CA LEU A 614 46.73 -2.37 -0.02
C LEU A 614 47.33 -3.66 0.55
N THR A 615 46.76 -4.19 1.63
CA THR A 615 47.20 -5.48 2.19
C THR A 615 46.70 -6.67 1.38
N THR A 616 45.50 -6.58 0.80
CA THR A 616 44.88 -7.65 0.01
C THR A 616 45.22 -7.61 -1.48
N ALA A 617 45.73 -6.49 -1.99
CA ALA A 617 46.10 -6.33 -3.39
C ALA A 617 47.18 -7.34 -3.81
N ASP A 618 47.05 -7.88 -5.03
CA ASP A 618 48.07 -8.72 -5.63
C ASP A 618 49.28 -7.87 -6.02
N LYS A 619 50.42 -8.15 -5.40
CA LYS A 619 51.69 -7.44 -5.59
C LYS A 619 52.66 -8.22 -6.48
N SER A 620 52.25 -9.39 -6.98
CA SER A 620 53.12 -10.26 -7.78
C SER A 620 53.59 -9.65 -9.10
N THR A 621 52.86 -8.67 -9.62
CA THR A 621 53.16 -7.94 -10.86
C THR A 621 54.14 -6.79 -10.68
N LEU A 622 54.50 -6.46 -9.43
CA LEU A 622 55.39 -5.35 -9.08
C LEU A 622 56.81 -5.86 -8.82
N GLU A 623 57.56 -6.10 -9.89
CA GLU A 623 58.98 -6.46 -9.80
C GLU A 623 59.77 -5.31 -9.13
N ASP A 624 60.69 -5.66 -8.22
CA ASP A 624 61.56 -4.74 -7.46
C ASP A 624 60.88 -3.72 -6.53
N LEU A 625 59.57 -3.80 -6.30
CA LEU A 625 58.83 -2.90 -5.40
C LEU A 625 58.22 -3.66 -4.21
N THR A 626 58.63 -3.31 -2.99
CA THR A 626 58.07 -3.87 -1.76
C THR A 626 57.17 -2.86 -1.06
N ILE A 627 55.88 -3.20 -0.86
CA ILE A 627 54.89 -2.33 -0.20
C ILE A 627 54.41 -2.94 1.11
N LYS A 628 54.63 -2.23 2.22
CA LYS A 628 54.20 -2.58 3.58
C LYS A 628 53.25 -1.50 4.12
N ALA A 629 52.05 -1.90 4.52
CA ALA A 629 51.07 -1.03 5.15
C ALA A 629 51.07 -1.21 6.67
N SER A 630 51.16 -0.12 7.43
CA SER A 630 51.12 -0.12 8.89
C SER A 630 49.82 0.49 9.41
N LYS A 631 48.89 -0.37 9.84
CA LYS A 631 47.59 0.06 10.41
C LYS A 631 47.72 0.82 11.72
N ALA A 632 48.74 0.51 12.52
CA ALA A 632 48.96 1.18 13.80
C ALA A 632 49.52 2.60 13.64
N ALA A 633 50.30 2.84 12.57
CA ALA A 633 50.92 4.13 12.31
C ALA A 633 50.11 4.98 11.31
N ASN A 634 49.11 4.40 10.63
CA ASN A 634 48.43 5.01 9.49
C ASN A 634 49.40 5.37 8.34
N GLU A 635 50.40 4.52 8.08
CA GLU A 635 51.45 4.79 7.10
C GLU A 635 51.60 3.65 6.08
N VAL A 636 51.97 4.00 4.85
CA VAL A 636 52.38 3.04 3.81
C VAL A 636 53.86 3.25 3.50
N PHE A 637 54.65 2.19 3.66
CA PHE A 637 56.07 2.15 3.32
C PHE A 637 56.25 1.40 2.00
N ALA A 638 56.81 2.07 1.00
CA ALA A 638 57.19 1.46 -0.27
C ALA A 638 58.71 1.57 -0.45
N SER A 639 59.37 0.46 -0.80
CA SER A 639 60.81 0.43 -1.07
C SER A 639 61.06 -0.18 -2.44
N TYR A 640 61.71 0.58 -3.32
CA TYR A 640 62.07 0.19 -4.69
C TYR A 640 63.57 -0.07 -4.79
N THR A 641 63.94 -1.24 -5.30
CA THR A 641 65.34 -1.70 -5.42
C THR A 641 65.86 -1.51 -6.83
N ILE A 642 66.93 -0.71 -7.03
CA ILE A 642 67.65 -0.58 -8.31
C ILE A 642 69.14 -0.83 -8.07
N GLU A 643 69.74 -1.84 -8.72
CA GLU A 643 71.20 -2.06 -8.77
C GLU A 643 71.92 -1.84 -7.42
N ASP A 644 71.43 -2.47 -6.34
CA ASP A 644 71.92 -2.37 -4.95
C ASP A 644 71.63 -1.05 -4.19
N THR A 645 70.77 -0.18 -4.72
CA THR A 645 70.24 1.01 -4.03
C THR A 645 68.75 0.90 -3.76
N ASN A 646 68.34 1.20 -2.52
CA ASN A 646 66.93 1.22 -2.09
C ASN A 646 66.41 2.66 -2.11
N LEU A 647 65.28 2.87 -2.78
CA LEU A 647 64.49 4.10 -2.74
C LEU A 647 63.28 3.88 -1.86
N ASP A 648 63.28 4.50 -0.68
CA ASP A 648 62.20 4.38 0.30
C ASP A 648 61.25 5.58 0.23
N ILE A 649 59.95 5.30 0.18
CA ILE A 649 58.87 6.28 0.19
C ILE A 649 57.94 5.93 1.35
N VAL A 650 57.60 6.94 2.15
CA VAL A 650 56.59 6.82 3.22
C VAL A 650 55.44 7.76 2.89
N ILE A 651 54.24 7.21 2.81
CA ILE A 651 52.99 7.95 2.65
C ILE A 651 52.29 7.97 4.01
N ARG A 652 51.88 9.16 4.45
CA ARG A 652 51.21 9.43 5.72
C ARG A 652 49.86 10.08 5.49
#